data_AF-A0A359EB16-F1
#
_entry.id   AF-A0A359EB16-F1
#
_cell.length_a   1.000
_cell.length_b   1.000
_cell.length_c   1.000
_cell.angle_alpha   90.00
_cell.angle_beta   90.00
_cell.angle_gamma   90.00
#
_symmetry.space_group_name_H-M   'P 1'
#
loop_
_entity.id
_entity.type
_entity.pdbx_description
1 polymer ?
#
loop_
_entity_poly.entity_id
_entity_poly.type
_entity_poly.pdbx_seq_one_letter_code
_entity_poly.pdbx_strand_id
1 'polypeptide(L)'
;MKQPKLFKFFAIITILMTIIFPIMKQDVLAQEDLPTPKETAALPSLNPLPLDETTSNLWVVRVYFENRQQIEEIAAWIEPWEVNQKEGYLVLGVSQAEYNRLLAQGYRLEIDQELTALLNQPLAYLPGQTNGIPGYPCYRTVDETYQAALNIVASHPELAEWIDIGNSWEKNDPSGLPGYDLRVLRLTNEANHIDKPKFFIMSAIHAREYTTAELATRFAEYLISNYNIDPDITWLLDTTEIHLLLQSNPDGRKQAETGLSWRKNTNENYCSPTSTSRGADLNRNFEFQWGCCGGSSGAQCDETYRGPSPASEPETQAIQNYVSSIFPDQRGDNLSDPAPINATGLFLDLHSYSELVLWPWGFTYQAAPNGTALQTLGRKFAYFNDYQPDQSVGLYPTDGTTDDFAYGELGVAAYTFEMGTAFFQSCSTFENTILPANLPALVYAAKVVRTPYMTPAGPDALTVTALPNMAAAGDAITLNATINDTRYSNNNGSEPFQNIAAAAYYMDTPPWESGAITNTLSAADGNFNASIENVTATVDTSGLSQGRHKIFVRGQDAAGNWGAVSAVFLYVIDPATAPTLQGYVREVGTNLPLEATVSANGLFQTTTDPLTGFYQMYVISGTYDLTASADQHSSQTIPKIIVADGQVYNQDISLDMMCTAFEDHVETGTNGWTAQNPWAISTESHHSPTHAWSDSPGGNYGNYRNVSLTSPIIDLSGYSDIELNFWQICNTESGYDYCHVEVSNNGGASWTEIGLYDGTHTQWENINLAASSLNNQPDARLRFRFTSDSNTTADGWH
;
A
#
# COMPACT_ATOMS: atom_id res chain seq x y z
N MET A 1 -62.88 -26.55 11.19
CA MET A 1 -63.50 -26.81 12.51
C MET A 1 -63.21 -28.23 12.94
N LYS A 2 -62.91 -28.41 14.23
CA LYS A 2 -62.75 -29.67 15.00
C LYS A 2 -61.35 -30.32 15.06
N GLN A 3 -60.54 -29.73 15.94
CA GLN A 3 -59.72 -30.37 16.99
C GLN A 3 -60.45 -31.55 17.72
N PRO A 4 -59.84 -32.37 18.65
CA PRO A 4 -58.68 -32.03 19.51
C PRO A 4 -57.67 -33.13 19.98
N LYS A 5 -56.55 -32.62 20.53
CA LYS A 5 -55.83 -32.98 21.78
C LYS A 5 -55.01 -34.28 21.87
N LEU A 6 -53.70 -34.09 22.06
CA LEU A 6 -52.80 -35.02 22.74
C LEU A 6 -52.32 -34.41 24.07
N PHE A 7 -52.27 -35.24 25.11
CA PHE A 7 -51.85 -34.93 26.47
C PHE A 7 -50.37 -35.31 26.69
N LYS A 8 -49.81 -34.72 27.74
CA LYS A 8 -48.41 -34.58 28.17
C LYS A 8 -47.67 -35.84 28.69
N PHE A 9 -46.34 -35.79 28.49
CA PHE A 9 -45.22 -36.06 29.43
C PHE A 9 -44.50 -37.44 29.55
N PHE A 10 -43.19 -37.38 29.21
CA PHE A 10 -41.96 -37.93 29.84
C PHE A 10 -41.78 -39.44 30.11
N ALA A 11 -40.79 -40.07 29.43
CA ALA A 11 -39.47 -40.45 29.98
C ALA A 11 -38.75 -41.55 29.15
N ILE A 12 -37.53 -41.22 28.68
CA ILE A 12 -36.27 -42.00 28.52
C ILE A 12 -36.35 -43.54 28.35
N ILE A 13 -35.77 -44.07 27.25
CA ILE A 13 -35.04 -45.36 27.07
C ILE A 13 -34.47 -45.36 25.63
N THR A 14 -33.16 -45.21 25.41
CA THR A 14 -32.12 -46.27 25.26
C THR A 14 -32.20 -47.07 23.94
N ILE A 15 -31.23 -46.78 23.04
CA ILE A 15 -30.51 -47.69 22.12
C ILE A 15 -31.32 -48.39 21.01
N LEU A 16 -31.06 -48.00 19.75
CA LEU A 16 -30.47 -48.81 18.64
C LEU A 16 -31.02 -48.34 17.28
N MET A 17 -30.26 -47.55 16.51
CA MET A 17 -30.20 -47.73 15.07
C MET A 17 -28.96 -47.03 14.51
N THR A 18 -28.00 -47.86 14.13
CA THR A 18 -26.76 -47.48 13.46
C THR A 18 -26.89 -47.88 11.97
N ILE A 19 -26.17 -47.13 11.13
CA ILE A 19 -25.77 -47.40 9.74
C ILE A 19 -26.74 -46.84 8.67
N ILE A 20 -26.45 -45.63 8.17
CA ILE A 20 -25.78 -45.31 6.88
C ILE A 20 -25.84 -43.77 6.73
N PHE A 21 -24.71 -43.06 6.94
CA PHE A 21 -24.41 -41.71 6.42
C PHE A 21 -22.87 -41.55 6.42
N PRO A 22 -22.25 -41.02 5.36
CA PRO A 22 -20.80 -40.86 5.31
C PRO A 22 -20.37 -39.71 6.23
N ILE A 23 -19.25 -39.95 6.92
CA ILE A 23 -18.62 -39.05 7.87
C ILE A 23 -18.00 -37.88 7.10
N MET A 24 -18.59 -36.68 7.19
CA MET A 24 -17.81 -35.44 7.15
C MET A 24 -17.22 -35.27 8.54
N LYS A 25 -15.90 -35.43 8.67
CA LYS A 25 -15.18 -35.01 9.87
C LYS A 25 -15.35 -33.50 9.99
N GLN A 26 -15.90 -33.05 11.11
CA GLN A 26 -15.51 -31.76 11.66
C GLN A 26 -14.02 -31.88 11.97
N ASP A 27 -13.19 -31.21 11.18
CA ASP A 27 -11.81 -30.96 11.57
C ASP A 27 -11.85 -30.05 12.80
N VAL A 28 -11.68 -30.69 13.97
CA VAL A 28 -11.23 -30.01 15.17
C VAL A 28 -9.88 -29.40 14.80
N LEU A 29 -9.80 -28.07 14.86
CA LEU A 29 -8.57 -27.29 14.68
C LEU A 29 -7.42 -28.02 15.38
N ALA A 30 -6.50 -28.55 14.59
CA ALA A 30 -5.30 -29.19 15.11
C ALA A 30 -4.48 -28.11 15.84
N GLN A 31 -4.09 -28.41 17.08
CA GLN A 31 -2.87 -27.81 17.63
C GLN A 31 -1.75 -28.17 16.66
N GLU A 32 -1.27 -27.19 15.90
CA GLU A 32 -0.07 -27.38 15.08
C GLU A 32 1.14 -27.49 16.02
N ASP A 33 1.96 -28.51 15.80
CA ASP A 33 3.24 -28.69 16.46
C ASP A 33 4.17 -27.53 16.08
N LEU A 34 4.47 -26.67 17.06
CA LEU A 34 5.47 -25.62 16.91
C LEU A 34 6.84 -26.23 16.60
N PRO A 35 7.67 -25.60 15.74
CA PRO A 35 8.98 -26.12 15.41
C PRO A 35 9.85 -26.24 16.67
N THR A 36 10.49 -27.39 16.86
CA THR A 36 11.55 -27.56 17.86
C THR A 36 12.67 -26.55 17.59
N PRO A 37 13.14 -25.79 18.59
CA PRO A 37 14.23 -24.84 18.41
C PRO A 37 15.45 -25.52 17.78
N LYS A 38 16.06 -24.90 16.76
CA LYS A 38 17.37 -25.32 16.28
C LYS A 38 18.37 -25.22 17.45
N GLU A 39 18.79 -26.36 17.99
CA GLU A 39 20.04 -26.42 18.76
C GLU A 39 21.18 -25.99 17.83
N THR A 40 21.82 -24.84 18.11
CA THR A 40 23.28 -24.71 18.23
C THR A 40 23.71 -23.25 18.43
N ALA A 41 24.30 -22.97 19.59
CA ALA A 41 25.57 -22.25 19.84
C ALA A 41 25.53 -21.70 21.28
N ALA A 42 26.52 -22.06 22.11
CA ALA A 42 26.65 -21.49 23.44
C ALA A 42 26.97 -19.99 23.32
N LEU A 43 26.16 -19.15 23.96
CA LEU A 43 26.34 -17.69 23.95
C LEU A 43 27.64 -17.29 24.68
N PRO A 44 28.42 -16.34 24.13
CA PRO A 44 29.44 -15.65 24.91
C PRO A 44 28.74 -14.82 25.99
N SER A 45 29.32 -14.79 27.20
CA SER A 45 28.84 -13.93 28.27
C SER A 45 28.99 -12.46 27.86
N LEU A 46 27.89 -11.79 27.54
CA LEU A 46 27.89 -10.34 27.34
C LEU A 46 27.71 -9.66 28.69
N ASN A 47 28.76 -8.98 29.14
CA ASN A 47 28.62 -8.00 30.21
C ASN A 47 27.65 -6.90 29.74
N PRO A 48 26.73 -6.43 30.59
CA PRO A 48 25.90 -5.29 30.25
C PRO A 48 26.79 -4.05 30.03
N LEU A 49 26.59 -3.37 28.90
CA LEU A 49 27.17 -2.05 28.66
C LEU A 49 26.65 -1.06 29.72
N PRO A 50 27.48 -0.13 30.22
CA PRO A 50 26.99 0.94 31.08
C PRO A 50 26.35 2.02 30.20
N LEU A 51 25.09 2.37 30.46
CA LEU A 51 24.45 3.55 29.87
C LEU A 51 23.83 4.43 30.94
N ASP A 52 23.93 5.73 30.68
CA ASP A 52 23.69 6.89 31.53
C ASP A 52 22.23 6.96 32.04
N GLU A 53 22.02 7.18 33.34
CA GLU A 53 20.72 7.17 34.02
C GLU A 53 19.79 8.36 33.64
N THR A 54 20.17 9.16 32.65
CA THR A 54 19.53 10.46 32.36
C THR A 54 18.59 10.47 31.16
N THR A 55 18.46 9.37 30.42
CA THR A 55 17.53 9.21 29.29
C THR A 55 16.77 7.89 29.39
N SER A 56 15.43 7.94 29.33
CA SER A 56 14.52 6.80 29.42
C SER A 56 14.64 5.90 28.18
N ASN A 57 15.67 5.07 28.11
CA ASN A 57 15.93 4.27 26.91
C ASN A 57 15.43 2.85 27.12
N LEU A 58 14.33 2.50 26.48
CA LEU A 58 13.84 1.13 26.38
C LEU A 58 14.90 0.26 25.66
N TRP A 59 15.00 -0.99 26.07
CA TRP A 59 15.71 -2.03 25.34
C TRP A 59 14.73 -2.75 24.42
N VAL A 60 15.11 -2.98 23.17
CA VAL A 60 14.36 -3.89 22.30
C VAL A 60 14.91 -5.29 22.49
N VAL A 61 14.03 -6.23 22.83
CA VAL A 61 14.42 -7.57 23.27
C VAL A 61 13.59 -8.61 22.55
N ARG A 62 14.27 -9.60 21.98
CA ARG A 62 13.67 -10.83 21.48
C ARG A 62 13.47 -11.80 22.63
N VAL A 63 12.22 -12.15 22.92
CA VAL A 63 11.84 -13.09 23.98
C VAL A 63 11.36 -14.38 23.35
N TYR A 64 12.15 -15.45 23.50
CA TYR A 64 11.83 -16.73 22.88
C TYR A 64 10.73 -17.45 23.64
N PHE A 65 9.79 -18.02 22.90
CA PHE A 65 8.67 -18.81 23.43
C PHE A 65 8.67 -20.23 22.83
N GLU A 66 8.13 -21.17 23.59
CA GLU A 66 7.99 -22.59 23.19
C GLU A 66 6.56 -22.94 22.83
N ASN A 67 5.60 -22.16 23.31
CA ASN A 67 4.18 -22.42 23.13
C ASN A 67 3.35 -21.14 23.25
N ARG A 68 2.11 -21.24 22.79
CA ARG A 68 1.15 -20.15 22.77
C ARG A 68 0.86 -19.54 24.14
N GLN A 69 0.82 -20.37 25.18
CA GLN A 69 0.55 -19.93 26.54
C GLN A 69 1.59 -18.92 27.02
N GLN A 70 2.86 -19.08 26.66
CA GLN A 70 3.90 -18.11 27.00
C GLN A 70 3.70 -16.76 26.31
N ILE A 71 3.20 -16.75 25.07
CA ILE A 71 2.85 -15.51 24.37
C ILE A 71 1.76 -14.77 25.16
N GLU A 72 0.70 -15.47 25.55
CA GLU A 72 -0.41 -14.90 26.32
C GLU A 72 0.03 -14.40 27.70
N GLU A 73 0.86 -15.17 28.40
CA GLU A 73 1.39 -14.80 29.73
C GLU A 73 2.26 -13.54 29.69
N ILE A 74 3.00 -13.32 28.60
CA ILE A 74 3.79 -12.10 28.37
C ILE A 74 2.84 -10.96 27.96
N ALA A 75 2.00 -11.18 26.94
CA ALA A 75 1.08 -10.18 26.40
C ALA A 75 0.09 -9.61 27.43
N ALA A 76 -0.22 -10.36 28.49
CA ALA A 76 -1.11 -9.94 29.57
C ALA A 76 -0.60 -8.75 30.42
N TRP A 77 0.67 -8.38 30.32
CA TRP A 77 1.24 -7.26 31.09
C TRP A 77 2.31 -6.45 30.36
N ILE A 78 2.71 -6.85 29.16
CA ILE A 78 3.59 -6.07 28.29
C ILE A 78 3.20 -6.30 26.84
N GLU A 79 3.08 -5.23 26.07
CA GLU A 79 2.69 -5.29 24.66
C GLU A 79 3.78 -5.95 23.80
N PRO A 80 3.47 -7.06 23.09
CA PRO A 80 4.29 -7.54 21.99
C PRO A 80 4.16 -6.64 20.76
N TRP A 81 5.29 -6.10 20.30
CA TRP A 81 5.37 -5.31 19.06
C TRP A 81 5.34 -6.21 17.82
N GLU A 82 5.86 -7.43 17.95
CA GLU A 82 5.84 -8.45 16.90
C GLU A 82 5.72 -9.84 17.54
N VAL A 83 5.00 -10.74 16.86
CA VAL A 83 4.97 -12.17 17.17
C VAL A 83 5.59 -12.96 16.01
N ASN A 84 6.87 -13.29 16.10
CA ASN A 84 7.55 -14.07 15.06
C ASN A 84 7.34 -15.57 15.30
N GLN A 85 6.22 -16.10 14.77
CA GLN A 85 5.86 -17.51 14.96
C GLN A 85 6.85 -18.48 14.31
N LYS A 86 7.47 -18.07 13.18
CA LYS A 86 8.39 -18.90 12.42
C LYS A 86 9.72 -19.13 13.16
N GLU A 87 10.24 -18.08 13.81
CA GLU A 87 11.50 -18.13 14.55
C GLU A 87 11.31 -18.34 16.07
N GLY A 88 10.08 -18.24 16.56
CA GLY A 88 9.69 -18.57 17.93
C GLY A 88 10.09 -17.51 18.96
N TYR A 89 9.93 -16.22 18.64
CA TYR A 89 10.14 -15.12 19.59
C TYR A 89 9.15 -13.97 19.44
N LEU A 90 9.02 -13.19 20.52
CA LEU A 90 8.35 -11.89 20.55
C LEU A 90 9.38 -10.78 20.47
N VAL A 91 9.04 -9.66 19.83
CA VAL A 91 9.81 -8.41 19.96
C VAL A 91 9.11 -7.50 20.99
N LEU A 92 9.84 -7.08 22.02
CA LEU A 92 9.34 -6.24 23.11
C LEU A 92 10.25 -5.04 23.33
N GLY A 93 9.65 -3.86 23.54
CA GLY A 93 10.33 -2.75 24.21
C GLY A 93 10.20 -2.89 25.72
N VAL A 94 11.33 -3.06 26.43
CA VAL A 94 11.34 -3.32 27.87
C VAL A 94 12.22 -2.31 28.62
N SER A 95 11.79 -1.93 29.81
CA SER A 95 12.67 -1.33 30.80
C SER A 95 13.62 -2.37 31.41
N GLN A 96 14.67 -1.91 32.08
CA GLN A 96 15.58 -2.81 32.81
C GLN A 96 14.85 -3.67 33.86
N ALA A 97 13.80 -3.14 34.49
CA ALA A 97 13.02 -3.88 35.48
C ALA A 97 12.21 -5.02 34.82
N GLU A 98 11.65 -4.77 33.65
CA GLU A 98 10.87 -5.76 32.89
C GLU A 98 11.77 -6.83 32.28
N TYR A 99 12.96 -6.44 31.76
CA TYR A 99 13.98 -7.40 31.34
C TYR A 99 14.36 -8.36 32.47
N ASN A 100 14.63 -7.83 33.66
CA ASN A 100 14.97 -8.64 34.83
C ASN A 100 13.81 -9.55 35.27
N ARG A 101 12.56 -9.07 35.14
CA ARG A 101 11.36 -9.87 35.42
C ARG A 101 11.25 -11.06 34.45
N LEU A 102 11.42 -10.83 33.15
CA LEU A 102 11.40 -11.88 32.13
C LEU A 102 12.52 -12.90 32.37
N LEU A 103 13.73 -12.43 32.68
CA LEU A 103 14.87 -13.30 32.97
C LEU A 103 14.62 -14.16 34.22
N ALA A 104 14.04 -13.57 35.28
CA ALA A 104 13.70 -14.29 36.51
C ALA A 104 12.58 -15.33 36.31
N GLN A 105 11.72 -15.13 35.30
CA GLN A 105 10.71 -16.11 34.89
C GLN A 105 11.28 -17.25 34.04
N GLY A 106 12.57 -17.18 33.66
CA GLY A 106 13.28 -18.24 32.95
C GLY A 106 13.21 -18.16 31.42
N TYR A 107 12.72 -17.04 30.87
CA TYR A 107 12.71 -16.83 29.42
C TYR A 107 14.13 -16.67 28.87
N ARG A 108 14.36 -17.19 27.66
CA ARG A 108 15.56 -16.87 26.87
C ARG A 108 15.35 -15.49 26.25
N LEU A 109 16.28 -14.58 26.52
CA LEU A 109 16.24 -13.19 26.06
C LEU A 109 17.46 -12.88 25.20
N GLU A 110 17.24 -12.09 24.15
CA GLU A 110 18.29 -11.54 23.30
C GLU A 110 18.02 -10.05 23.09
N ILE A 111 18.99 -9.19 23.44
CA ILE A 111 18.85 -7.75 23.21
C ILE A 111 19.12 -7.50 21.73
N ASP A 112 18.14 -6.95 21.04
CA ASP A 112 18.28 -6.49 19.67
C ASP A 112 18.97 -5.12 19.66
N GLN A 113 20.29 -5.13 19.46
CA GLN A 113 21.11 -3.92 19.56
C GLN A 113 20.74 -2.88 18.50
N GLU A 114 20.36 -3.34 17.32
CA GLU A 114 20.03 -2.50 16.17
C GLU A 114 18.69 -1.81 16.37
N LEU A 115 17.63 -2.58 16.68
CA LEU A 115 16.33 -1.99 16.99
C LEU A 115 16.38 -1.11 18.25
N THR A 116 17.22 -1.46 19.23
CA THR A 116 17.45 -0.60 20.40
C THR A 116 18.12 0.71 20.01
N ALA A 117 19.13 0.68 19.12
CA ALA A 117 19.79 1.89 18.66
C ALA A 117 18.84 2.78 17.85
N LEU A 118 18.06 2.18 16.94
CA LEU A 118 17.08 2.86 16.10
C LEU A 118 15.98 3.52 16.94
N LEU A 119 15.41 2.79 17.90
CA LEU A 119 14.37 3.32 18.80
C LEU A 119 14.86 4.53 19.60
N ASN A 120 16.12 4.50 20.03
CA ASN A 120 16.71 5.54 20.88
C ASN A 120 17.43 6.63 20.06
N GLN A 121 17.34 6.61 18.73
CA GLN A 121 17.95 7.62 17.88
C GLN A 121 17.16 8.95 17.98
N PRO A 122 17.81 10.07 18.35
CA PRO A 122 17.13 11.37 18.36
C PRO A 122 16.68 11.78 16.96
N LEU A 123 15.44 12.24 16.83
CA LEU A 123 14.97 12.82 15.58
C LEU A 123 15.64 14.18 15.31
N ALA A 124 16.10 14.36 14.08
CA ALA A 124 16.65 15.61 13.58
C ALA A 124 16.28 15.78 12.11
N TYR A 125 16.04 17.02 11.69
CA TYR A 125 15.83 17.32 10.28
C TYR A 125 17.07 16.93 9.46
N LEU A 126 16.84 16.28 8.32
CA LEU A 126 17.91 16.00 7.37
C LEU A 126 18.39 17.32 6.73
N PRO A 127 19.65 17.41 6.26
CA PRO A 127 20.13 18.59 5.53
C PRO A 127 19.22 18.93 4.36
N GLY A 128 18.63 20.14 4.37
CA GLY A 128 17.72 20.61 3.32
C GLY A 128 16.26 20.15 3.46
N GLN A 129 15.91 19.36 4.47
CA GLN A 129 14.53 19.01 4.75
C GLN A 129 13.74 20.25 5.21
N THR A 130 12.67 20.59 4.48
CA THR A 130 11.78 21.70 4.82
C THR A 130 10.38 21.27 5.27
N ASN A 131 9.98 20.05 4.91
CA ASN A 131 8.64 19.49 5.13
C ASN A 131 8.76 18.08 5.71
N GLY A 132 7.63 17.55 6.20
CA GLY A 132 7.54 16.22 6.77
C GLY A 132 8.13 16.11 8.17
N ILE A 133 7.98 14.94 8.77
CA ILE A 133 8.47 14.66 10.12
C ILE A 133 10.02 14.67 10.13
N PRO A 134 10.71 15.25 11.15
CA PRO A 134 12.17 15.35 11.17
C PRO A 134 12.84 13.98 10.97
N GLY A 135 13.71 13.86 9.97
CA GLY A 135 14.39 12.59 9.61
C GLY A 135 13.60 11.73 8.60
N TYR A 136 12.36 12.11 8.32
CA TYR A 136 11.33 11.30 7.66
C TYR A 136 10.54 12.14 6.64
N PRO A 137 11.19 12.71 5.61
CA PRO A 137 10.60 13.72 4.72
C PRO A 137 9.39 13.24 3.89
N CYS A 138 9.24 11.93 3.70
CA CYS A 138 8.10 11.32 3.01
C CYS A 138 6.83 11.28 3.87
N TYR A 139 6.95 11.34 5.20
CA TYR A 139 5.80 11.29 6.10
C TYR A 139 5.37 12.70 6.44
N ARG A 140 4.14 13.06 6.04
CA ARG A 140 3.53 14.32 6.42
C ARG A 140 3.24 14.36 7.91
N THR A 141 3.47 15.52 8.54
CA THR A 141 2.95 15.84 9.87
C THR A 141 1.41 15.85 9.90
N VAL A 142 0.79 15.88 11.08
CA VAL A 142 -0.67 16.07 11.23
C VAL A 142 -1.15 17.28 10.41
N ASP A 143 -0.44 18.40 10.53
CA ASP A 143 -0.80 19.66 9.89
C ASP A 143 -0.69 19.58 8.36
N GLU A 144 0.38 18.96 7.85
CA GLU A 144 0.56 18.73 6.40
C GLU A 144 -0.45 17.72 5.84
N THR A 145 -0.81 16.70 6.62
CA THR A 145 -1.85 15.72 6.27
C THR A 145 -3.21 16.41 6.12
N TYR A 146 -3.57 17.27 7.07
CA TYR A 146 -4.83 18.03 7.02
C TYR A 146 -4.82 19.04 5.86
N GLN A 147 -3.68 19.66 5.60
CA GLN A 147 -3.52 20.56 4.46
C GLN A 147 -3.66 19.82 3.12
N ALA A 148 -3.16 18.59 3.00
CA ALA A 148 -3.35 17.76 1.81
C ALA A 148 -4.84 17.46 1.56
N ALA A 149 -5.60 17.07 2.59
CA ALA A 149 -7.04 16.86 2.48
C ALA A 149 -7.79 18.15 2.08
N LEU A 150 -7.44 19.30 2.66
CA LEU A 150 -8.01 20.59 2.28
C LEU A 150 -7.70 20.95 0.82
N ASN A 151 -6.49 20.66 0.34
CA ASN A 151 -6.13 20.89 -1.07
C ASN A 151 -6.93 20.00 -2.01
N ILE A 152 -7.18 18.74 -1.64
CA ILE A 152 -8.07 17.84 -2.39
C ILE A 152 -9.48 18.43 -2.48
N VAL A 153 -10.08 18.83 -1.36
CA VAL A 153 -11.42 19.43 -1.33
C VAL A 153 -11.50 20.73 -2.13
N ALA A 154 -10.47 21.58 -2.04
CA ALA A 154 -10.44 22.83 -2.79
C ALA A 154 -10.30 22.62 -4.30
N SER A 155 -9.60 21.57 -4.73
CA SER A 155 -9.36 21.27 -6.14
C SER A 155 -10.45 20.41 -6.79
N HIS A 156 -11.12 19.56 -6.00
CA HIS A 156 -12.15 18.62 -6.46
C HIS A 156 -13.40 18.65 -5.56
N PRO A 157 -14.05 19.81 -5.38
CA PRO A 157 -15.23 19.94 -4.50
C PRO A 157 -16.43 19.10 -4.97
N GLU A 158 -16.44 18.65 -6.22
CA GLU A 158 -17.43 17.73 -6.78
C GLU A 158 -17.20 16.26 -6.39
N LEU A 159 -16.01 15.93 -5.90
CA LEU A 159 -15.64 14.58 -5.47
C LEU A 159 -15.34 14.46 -3.98
N ALA A 160 -15.00 15.56 -3.31
CA ALA A 160 -14.40 15.51 -1.98
C ALA A 160 -15.09 16.42 -0.96
N GLU A 161 -15.32 15.89 0.25
CA GLU A 161 -15.82 16.63 1.41
C GLU A 161 -14.95 16.35 2.66
N TRP A 162 -14.67 17.38 3.46
CA TRP A 162 -13.89 17.28 4.71
C TRP A 162 -14.81 17.39 5.93
N ILE A 163 -15.26 16.24 6.41
CA ILE A 163 -16.32 16.09 7.40
C ILE A 163 -15.73 16.12 8.81
N ASP A 164 -16.25 16.99 9.67
CA ASP A 164 -15.91 17.03 11.08
C ASP A 164 -16.73 15.99 11.87
N ILE A 165 -16.05 15.09 12.57
CA ILE A 165 -16.68 13.98 13.30
C ILE A 165 -16.55 14.11 14.82
N GLY A 166 -15.80 15.09 15.31
CA GLY A 166 -15.54 15.28 16.72
C GLY A 166 -14.19 15.93 16.99
N ASN A 167 -13.75 15.86 18.24
CA ASN A 167 -12.53 16.52 18.73
C ASN A 167 -11.61 15.52 19.41
N SER A 168 -10.30 15.78 19.33
CA SER A 168 -9.32 15.09 20.15
C SER A 168 -9.40 15.53 21.61
N TRP A 169 -8.70 14.81 22.50
CA TRP A 169 -8.66 15.09 23.93
C TRP A 169 -8.24 16.54 24.21
N GLU A 170 -7.10 16.99 23.68
CA GLU A 170 -6.54 18.32 23.94
C GLU A 170 -7.46 19.44 23.46
N LYS A 171 -8.28 19.17 22.42
CA LYS A 171 -9.28 20.12 21.94
C LYS A 171 -10.55 20.15 22.79
N ASN A 172 -10.92 19.01 23.38
CA ASN A 172 -12.06 18.93 24.29
C ASN A 172 -11.73 19.39 25.72
N ASP A 173 -10.47 19.30 26.13
CA ASP A 173 -10.03 19.69 27.47
C ASP A 173 -9.99 21.23 27.62
N PRO A 174 -10.73 21.80 28.60
CA PRO A 174 -10.70 23.23 28.91
C PRO A 174 -9.33 23.81 29.32
N SER A 175 -8.31 22.96 29.53
CA SER A 175 -6.96 23.31 30.00
C SER A 175 -6.06 23.96 28.93
N GLY A 176 -6.39 23.87 27.64
CA GLY A 176 -5.90 24.81 26.61
C GLY A 176 -4.66 24.43 25.80
N LEU A 177 -4.38 23.13 25.58
CA LEU A 177 -3.43 22.71 24.53
C LEU A 177 -4.08 22.82 23.13
N PRO A 178 -3.33 23.14 22.07
CA PRO A 178 -3.87 23.20 20.71
C PRO A 178 -4.12 21.78 20.18
N GLY A 179 -5.29 21.21 20.46
CA GLY A 179 -5.74 19.94 19.87
C GLY A 179 -6.39 20.08 18.49
N TYR A 180 -6.96 18.99 17.99
CA TYR A 180 -7.43 18.85 16.62
C TYR A 180 -8.92 18.45 16.52
N ASP A 181 -9.59 18.90 15.45
CA ASP A 181 -10.82 18.22 15.02
C ASP A 181 -10.42 16.86 14.45
N LEU A 182 -11.18 15.81 14.75
CA LEU A 182 -11.12 14.57 13.99
C LEU A 182 -11.96 14.76 12.74
N ARG A 183 -11.34 14.51 11.58
CA ARG A 183 -11.97 14.78 10.29
C ARG A 183 -11.81 13.61 9.32
N VAL A 184 -12.86 13.39 8.54
CA VAL A 184 -12.94 12.34 7.52
C VAL A 184 -12.99 12.98 6.14
N LEU A 185 -12.09 12.55 5.25
CA LEU A 185 -12.15 12.88 3.83
C LEU A 185 -13.10 11.90 3.16
N ARG A 186 -14.30 12.36 2.79
CA ARG A 186 -15.23 11.58 1.98
C ARG A 186 -14.93 11.84 0.51
N LEU A 187 -14.63 10.78 -0.24
CA LEU A 187 -14.41 10.78 -1.67
C LEU A 187 -15.52 10.01 -2.38
N THR A 188 -16.30 10.69 -3.22
CA THR A 188 -17.35 10.10 -4.07
C THR A 188 -17.86 11.10 -5.10
N ASN A 189 -18.31 10.65 -6.26
CA ASN A 189 -19.01 11.49 -7.23
C ASN A 189 -20.47 11.72 -6.81
N GLU A 190 -20.76 12.86 -6.19
CA GLU A 190 -22.11 13.23 -5.71
C GLU A 190 -23.15 13.44 -6.82
N ALA A 191 -22.72 13.62 -8.07
CA ALA A 191 -23.65 13.76 -9.19
C ALA A 191 -24.39 12.45 -9.51
N ASN A 192 -23.87 11.31 -9.05
CA ASN A 192 -24.51 10.00 -9.21
C ASN A 192 -25.29 9.62 -7.94
N HIS A 193 -26.63 9.61 -8.03
CA HIS A 193 -27.54 9.40 -6.90
C HIS A 193 -27.95 7.93 -6.68
N ILE A 194 -27.09 6.98 -7.02
CA ILE A 194 -27.33 5.56 -6.72
C ILE A 194 -27.07 5.25 -5.24
N ASP A 195 -27.54 4.09 -4.78
CA ASP A 195 -27.17 3.55 -3.47
C ASP A 195 -25.73 3.01 -3.51
N LYS A 196 -24.84 3.67 -2.76
CA LYS A 196 -23.39 3.42 -2.78
C LYS A 196 -22.96 2.67 -1.51
N PRO A 197 -22.24 1.54 -1.62
CA PRO A 197 -21.57 0.94 -0.49
C PRO A 197 -20.49 1.89 0.03
N LYS A 198 -20.14 1.72 1.30
CA LYS A 198 -19.19 2.59 1.98
C LYS A 198 -17.93 1.82 2.34
N PHE A 199 -16.77 2.41 2.03
CA PHE A 199 -15.48 1.92 2.46
C PHE A 199 -14.91 2.90 3.47
N PHE A 200 -14.76 2.48 4.73
CA PHE A 200 -14.13 3.30 5.76
C PHE A 200 -12.71 2.81 6.01
N ILE A 201 -11.74 3.71 5.90
CA ILE A 201 -10.34 3.48 6.27
C ILE A 201 -9.98 4.47 7.35
N MET A 202 -9.38 3.98 8.42
CA MET A 202 -8.75 4.80 9.43
C MET A 202 -7.28 4.45 9.57
N SER A 203 -6.52 5.43 10.05
CA SER A 203 -5.09 5.28 10.27
C SER A 203 -4.64 6.09 11.48
N ALA A 204 -3.42 5.80 11.95
CA ALA A 204 -2.76 6.55 13.01
C ALA A 204 -3.58 6.59 14.31
N ILE A 205 -4.26 5.48 14.64
CA ILE A 205 -4.87 5.31 15.97
C ILE A 205 -3.78 5.14 17.04
N HIS A 206 -2.69 4.45 16.71
CA HIS A 206 -1.45 4.54 17.47
C HIS A 206 -0.52 5.58 16.86
N ALA A 207 0.00 6.46 17.71
CA ALA A 207 0.69 7.66 17.28
C ALA A 207 2.09 7.43 16.68
N ARG A 208 2.81 6.38 17.10
CA ARG A 208 4.16 6.07 16.63
C ARG A 208 4.23 5.43 15.25
N GLU A 209 3.11 5.02 14.68
CA GLU A 209 3.03 4.21 13.46
C GLU A 209 3.04 5.13 12.23
N TYR A 210 4.21 5.55 11.75
CA TYR A 210 4.34 6.62 10.72
C TYR A 210 3.73 6.26 9.38
N THR A 211 3.85 4.99 9.00
CA THR A 211 3.39 4.43 7.72
C THR A 211 1.91 4.65 7.44
N THR A 212 1.06 4.64 8.47
CA THR A 212 -0.38 4.47 8.33
C THR A 212 -1.07 5.70 7.72
N ALA A 213 -0.75 6.89 8.24
CA ALA A 213 -1.36 8.15 7.80
C ALA A 213 -0.93 8.50 6.37
N GLU A 214 0.34 8.26 6.04
CA GLU A 214 0.88 8.56 4.72
C GLU A 214 0.30 7.62 3.66
N LEU A 215 0.17 6.31 3.92
CA LEU A 215 -0.50 5.40 2.97
C LEU A 215 -1.94 5.82 2.70
N ALA A 216 -2.72 6.13 3.74
CA ALA A 216 -4.11 6.57 3.59
C ALA A 216 -4.21 7.88 2.77
N THR A 217 -3.29 8.82 3.01
CA THR A 217 -3.22 10.09 2.27
C THR A 217 -2.84 9.86 0.81
N ARG A 218 -1.85 9.01 0.53
CA ARG A 218 -1.43 8.65 -0.84
C ARG A 218 -2.51 7.90 -1.59
N PHE A 219 -3.32 7.09 -0.91
CA PHE A 219 -4.50 6.47 -1.53
C PHE A 219 -5.55 7.51 -1.93
N ALA A 220 -5.82 8.51 -1.09
CA ALA A 220 -6.71 9.63 -1.45
C ALA A 220 -6.22 10.38 -2.70
N GLU A 221 -4.93 10.73 -2.73
CA GLU A 221 -4.29 11.40 -3.87
C GLU A 221 -4.36 10.54 -5.12
N TYR A 222 -4.06 9.23 -5.01
CA TYR A 222 -4.14 8.29 -6.12
C TYR A 222 -5.56 8.19 -6.71
N LEU A 223 -6.59 8.10 -5.88
CA LEU A 223 -7.99 8.06 -6.33
C LEU A 223 -8.38 9.32 -7.10
N ILE A 224 -8.00 10.49 -6.59
CA ILE A 224 -8.33 11.78 -7.21
C ILE A 224 -7.55 11.98 -8.51
N SER A 225 -6.24 11.72 -8.51
CA SER A 225 -5.40 11.90 -9.68
C SER A 225 -5.74 10.95 -10.83
N ASN A 226 -6.38 9.81 -10.55
CA ASN A 226 -6.74 8.82 -11.57
C ASN A 226 -8.24 8.83 -11.94
N TYR A 227 -9.06 9.68 -11.31
CA TYR A 227 -10.45 9.85 -11.72
C TYR A 227 -10.54 10.40 -13.15
N ASN A 228 -11.41 9.81 -13.98
CA ASN A 228 -11.53 10.03 -15.42
C ASN A 228 -10.34 9.58 -16.30
N ILE A 229 -9.28 9.03 -15.72
CA ILE A 229 -8.10 8.53 -16.42
C ILE A 229 -8.08 7.00 -16.37
N ASP A 230 -8.17 6.46 -15.16
CA ASP A 230 -8.27 5.03 -14.92
C ASP A 230 -9.75 4.62 -14.87
N PRO A 231 -10.19 3.66 -15.69
CA PRO A 231 -11.58 3.23 -15.75
C PRO A 231 -12.06 2.60 -14.43
N ASP A 232 -11.19 1.89 -13.71
CA ASP A 232 -11.49 1.31 -12.41
C ASP A 232 -11.69 2.38 -11.35
N ILE A 233 -10.74 3.31 -11.23
CA ILE A 233 -10.86 4.42 -10.26
C ILE A 233 -12.06 5.29 -10.55
N THR A 234 -12.36 5.51 -11.84
CA THR A 234 -13.53 6.27 -12.27
C THR A 234 -14.83 5.62 -11.81
N TRP A 235 -15.04 4.32 -12.08
CA TRP A 235 -16.28 3.69 -11.64
C TRP A 235 -16.34 3.50 -10.11
N LEU A 236 -15.18 3.32 -9.44
CA LEU A 236 -15.13 3.25 -7.99
C LEU A 236 -15.69 4.54 -7.37
N LEU A 237 -15.19 5.72 -7.75
CA LEU A 237 -15.70 6.99 -7.22
C LEU A 237 -17.14 7.28 -7.70
N ASP A 238 -17.55 6.80 -8.87
CA ASP A 238 -18.93 6.92 -9.35
C ASP A 238 -19.93 6.11 -8.52
N THR A 239 -19.50 4.99 -7.91
CA THR A 239 -20.41 3.98 -7.36
C THR A 239 -20.17 3.61 -5.90
N THR A 240 -19.13 4.15 -5.27
CA THR A 240 -18.72 3.88 -3.90
C THR A 240 -18.52 5.20 -3.15
N GLU A 241 -18.75 5.20 -1.84
CA GLU A 241 -18.33 6.27 -0.93
C GLU A 241 -17.11 5.82 -0.15
N ILE A 242 -15.98 6.50 -0.31
CA ILE A 242 -14.73 6.16 0.39
C ILE A 242 -14.51 7.22 1.48
N HIS A 243 -14.38 6.78 2.72
CA HIS A 243 -14.27 7.62 3.92
C HIS A 243 -12.90 7.37 4.56
N LEU A 244 -12.06 8.40 4.57
CA LEU A 244 -10.67 8.31 5.05
C LEU A 244 -10.48 9.16 6.31
N LEU A 245 -10.35 8.52 7.47
CA LEU A 245 -9.90 9.16 8.71
C LEU A 245 -8.36 9.12 8.75
N LEU A 246 -7.72 10.18 8.25
CA LEU A 246 -6.27 10.22 8.03
C LEU A 246 -5.45 10.30 9.32
N GLN A 247 -6.04 10.82 10.41
CA GLN A 247 -5.41 10.92 11.73
C GLN A 247 -6.46 10.62 12.80
N SER A 248 -6.43 9.41 13.35
CA SER A 248 -7.35 8.99 14.41
C SER A 248 -6.92 9.47 15.79
N ASN A 249 -5.61 9.67 15.99
CA ASN A 249 -4.99 10.13 17.23
C ASN A 249 -4.01 11.30 16.96
N PRO A 250 -4.51 12.47 16.54
CA PRO A 250 -3.66 13.59 16.16
C PRO A 250 -2.84 14.15 17.34
N ASP A 251 -3.41 14.21 18.55
CA ASP A 251 -2.67 14.71 19.73
C ASP A 251 -1.49 13.80 20.08
N GLY A 252 -1.71 12.49 20.09
CA GLY A 252 -0.63 11.52 20.28
C GLY A 252 0.40 11.61 19.15
N ARG A 253 -0.06 11.75 17.90
CA ARG A 253 0.83 11.90 16.73
C ARG A 253 1.78 13.08 16.90
N LYS A 254 1.32 14.23 17.44
CA LYS A 254 2.20 15.38 17.73
C LYS A 254 3.30 15.05 18.73
N GLN A 255 3.07 14.15 19.69
CA GLN A 255 4.14 13.66 20.58
C GLN A 255 5.10 12.74 19.83
N ALA A 256 4.59 11.88 18.95
CA ALA A 256 5.43 10.99 18.16
C ALA A 256 6.34 11.79 17.20
N GLU A 257 5.83 12.84 16.56
CA GLU A 257 6.58 13.74 15.68
C GLU A 257 7.80 14.40 16.36
N THR A 258 7.87 14.44 17.69
CA THR A 258 9.06 14.92 18.42
C THR A 258 10.12 13.84 18.63
N GLY A 259 9.87 12.60 18.20
CA GLY A 259 10.76 11.45 18.34
C GLY A 259 10.44 10.52 19.50
N LEU A 260 9.32 10.72 20.19
CA LEU A 260 8.87 9.80 21.23
C LEU A 260 8.19 8.60 20.58
N SER A 261 8.45 7.39 21.06
CA SER A 261 7.70 6.19 20.66
C SER A 261 6.30 6.17 21.33
N TRP A 262 5.55 7.25 21.14
CA TRP A 262 4.25 7.50 21.76
C TRP A 262 3.17 6.67 21.07
N ARG A 263 2.41 5.88 21.82
CA ARG A 263 1.34 5.04 21.27
C ARG A 263 -0.05 5.64 21.48
N LYS A 264 -0.38 5.94 22.73
CA LYS A 264 -1.72 6.28 23.23
C LYS A 264 -2.20 7.69 22.81
N ASN A 265 -3.42 8.08 23.18
CA ASN A 265 -3.79 9.50 23.16
C ASN A 265 -3.00 10.29 24.23
N THR A 266 -3.31 11.57 24.46
CA THR A 266 -2.56 12.41 25.42
C THR A 266 -3.34 12.74 26.70
N ASN A 267 -4.43 12.02 26.99
CA ASN A 267 -5.29 12.29 28.14
C ASN A 267 -4.51 12.38 29.47
N GLU A 268 -4.42 13.60 30.00
CA GLU A 268 -3.62 13.95 31.18
C GLU A 268 -4.18 13.42 32.51
N ASN A 269 -5.40 12.88 32.50
CA ASN A 269 -6.00 12.27 33.69
C ASN A 269 -5.41 10.89 34.01
N TYR A 270 -4.64 10.30 33.09
CA TYR A 270 -4.08 8.96 33.25
C TYR A 270 -2.57 9.03 33.33
N CYS A 271 -1.97 8.31 34.28
CA CYS A 271 -0.53 8.24 34.46
C CYS A 271 0.19 9.60 34.65
N SER A 272 -0.40 10.56 35.38
CA SER A 272 0.19 11.91 35.61
C SER A 272 0.29 12.80 34.36
N PRO A 273 -0.11 14.08 34.42
CA PRO A 273 -0.09 15.00 33.27
C PRO A 273 1.27 15.16 32.58
N THR A 274 2.38 14.99 33.29
CA THR A 274 3.73 15.18 32.73
C THR A 274 4.40 13.88 32.28
N SER A 275 3.73 12.74 32.40
CA SER A 275 4.30 11.46 31.99
C SER A 275 4.28 11.30 30.48
N THR A 276 5.25 10.57 29.96
CA THR A 276 5.29 10.11 28.56
C THR A 276 4.49 8.84 28.33
N SER A 277 3.93 8.24 29.39
CA SER A 277 3.04 7.07 29.33
C SER A 277 1.59 7.42 29.69
N ARG A 278 1.21 8.70 29.63
CA ARG A 278 -0.18 9.14 29.84
C ARG A 278 -1.08 8.78 28.66
N GLY A 279 -2.39 8.96 28.85
CA GLY A 279 -3.39 8.58 27.86
C GLY A 279 -3.88 7.15 27.96
N ALA A 280 -4.88 6.83 27.14
CA ALA A 280 -5.44 5.50 26.95
C ALA A 280 -5.12 4.97 25.55
N ASP A 281 -4.99 3.65 25.43
CA ASP A 281 -4.90 2.97 24.15
C ASP A 281 -6.28 2.99 23.49
N LEU A 282 -6.39 3.79 22.41
CA LEU A 282 -7.65 3.95 21.69
C LEU A 282 -8.12 2.63 21.07
N ASN A 283 -7.21 1.74 20.65
CA ASN A 283 -7.54 0.42 20.12
C ASN A 283 -7.71 -0.64 21.23
N ARG A 284 -7.94 -0.21 22.47
CA ARG A 284 -8.49 -1.02 23.57
C ARG A 284 -9.72 -0.37 24.20
N ASN A 285 -10.18 0.76 23.65
CA ASN A 285 -11.22 1.59 24.27
C ASN A 285 -12.60 1.43 23.62
N PHE A 286 -12.75 0.71 22.51
CA PHE A 286 -14.04 0.52 21.86
C PHE A 286 -14.99 -0.33 22.72
N GLU A 287 -16.31 -0.11 22.57
CA GLU A 287 -17.31 -0.69 23.48
C GLU A 287 -17.44 -2.21 23.38
N PHE A 288 -17.28 -2.75 22.16
CA PHE A 288 -17.48 -4.16 21.90
C PHE A 288 -16.41 -5.00 22.60
N GLN A 289 -16.85 -5.92 23.47
CA GLN A 289 -15.98 -6.78 24.28
C GLN A 289 -14.93 -6.05 25.14
N TRP A 290 -15.15 -4.78 25.48
CA TRP A 290 -14.21 -4.01 26.29
C TRP A 290 -13.84 -4.71 27.61
N GLY A 291 -12.55 -4.92 27.85
CA GLY A 291 -12.04 -5.50 29.10
C GLY A 291 -12.56 -6.92 29.42
N CYS A 292 -12.99 -7.69 28.43
CA CYS A 292 -13.71 -8.95 28.65
C CYS A 292 -12.85 -10.10 29.19
N CYS A 293 -11.58 -10.09 28.85
CA CYS A 293 -10.83 -11.32 28.63
C CYS A 293 -9.33 -11.19 28.93
N GLY A 294 -8.89 -10.02 29.41
CA GLY A 294 -7.49 -9.79 29.76
C GLY A 294 -6.62 -9.44 28.55
N GLY A 295 -7.22 -8.95 27.45
CA GLY A 295 -6.50 -8.50 26.26
C GLY A 295 -6.02 -7.04 26.32
N SER A 296 -6.17 -6.41 27.49
CA SER A 296 -5.75 -5.04 27.77
C SER A 296 -5.49 -4.83 29.26
N SER A 297 -4.86 -3.70 29.60
CA SER A 297 -4.48 -3.38 30.97
C SER A 297 -5.45 -2.41 31.66
N GLY A 298 -5.66 -2.62 32.96
CA GLY A 298 -6.38 -1.68 33.83
C GLY A 298 -5.47 -0.66 34.51
N ALA A 299 -4.15 -0.75 34.32
CA ALA A 299 -3.18 0.16 34.92
C ALA A 299 -2.96 1.38 34.02
N GLN A 300 -3.17 2.59 34.55
CA GLN A 300 -3.15 3.82 33.75
C GLN A 300 -1.82 4.10 33.01
N CYS A 301 -0.70 3.62 33.55
CA CYS A 301 0.63 3.81 32.97
C CYS A 301 1.04 2.72 31.97
N ASP A 302 0.19 1.73 31.75
CA ASP A 302 0.43 0.67 30.77
C ASP A 302 0.17 1.18 29.35
N GLU A 303 0.96 0.71 28.39
CA GLU A 303 0.80 1.04 26.96
C GLU A 303 -0.53 0.54 26.40
N THR A 304 -1.11 -0.50 27.01
CA THR A 304 -2.41 -1.08 26.64
C THR A 304 -3.54 -0.67 27.58
N TYR A 305 -3.40 0.46 28.29
CA TYR A 305 -4.43 0.95 29.20
C TYR A 305 -5.75 1.22 28.47
N ARG A 306 -6.77 0.40 28.74
CA ARG A 306 -8.08 0.43 28.05
C ARG A 306 -8.99 1.61 28.38
N GLY A 307 -8.55 2.53 29.23
CA GLY A 307 -9.41 3.57 29.82
C GLY A 307 -10.19 3.09 31.05
N PRO A 308 -10.91 3.98 31.74
CA PRO A 308 -11.72 3.66 32.92
C PRO A 308 -13.08 3.01 32.60
N SER A 309 -13.57 3.15 31.37
CA SER A 309 -14.84 2.62 30.87
C SER A 309 -14.76 2.43 29.34
N PRO A 310 -15.64 1.62 28.72
CA PRO A 310 -15.76 1.58 27.27
C PRO A 310 -16.09 2.96 26.71
N ALA A 311 -15.53 3.29 25.55
CA ALA A 311 -15.62 4.57 24.84
C ALA A 311 -15.39 5.79 25.75
N SER A 312 -14.47 5.70 26.71
CA SER A 312 -14.14 6.83 27.59
C SER A 312 -13.47 7.99 26.87
N GLU A 313 -12.75 7.71 25.78
CA GLU A 313 -11.97 8.72 25.07
C GLU A 313 -12.81 9.42 23.99
N PRO A 314 -12.66 10.75 23.82
CA PRO A 314 -13.45 11.50 22.84
C PRO A 314 -13.15 11.10 21.40
N GLU A 315 -11.91 10.69 21.09
CA GLU A 315 -11.54 10.15 19.79
C GLU A 315 -12.32 8.87 19.48
N THR A 316 -12.33 7.92 20.41
CA THR A 316 -13.08 6.66 20.28
C THR A 316 -14.56 6.91 20.10
N GLN A 317 -15.16 7.82 20.89
CA GLN A 317 -16.57 8.20 20.74
C GLN A 317 -16.86 8.80 19.35
N ALA A 318 -16.01 9.72 18.86
CA ALA A 318 -16.18 10.34 17.55
C ALA A 318 -16.14 9.28 16.43
N ILE A 319 -15.15 8.39 16.46
CA ILE A 319 -14.95 7.33 15.46
C ILE A 319 -16.13 6.37 15.47
N GLN A 320 -16.48 5.81 16.64
CA GLN A 320 -17.55 4.82 16.78
C GLN A 320 -18.91 5.38 16.31
N ASN A 321 -19.22 6.62 16.72
CA ASN A 321 -20.46 7.30 16.33
C ASN A 321 -20.50 7.54 14.81
N TYR A 322 -19.38 7.95 14.22
CA TYR A 322 -19.31 8.17 12.77
C TYR A 322 -19.49 6.87 11.99
N VAL A 323 -18.75 5.82 12.35
CA VAL A 323 -18.84 4.49 11.72
C VAL A 323 -20.28 3.96 11.82
N SER A 324 -20.90 4.03 12.99
CA SER A 324 -22.30 3.62 13.20
C SER A 324 -23.32 4.49 12.46
N SER A 325 -22.97 5.74 12.11
CA SER A 325 -23.85 6.62 11.36
C SER A 325 -23.86 6.32 9.86
N ILE A 326 -22.76 5.77 9.33
CA ILE A 326 -22.60 5.52 7.90
C ILE A 326 -22.90 4.06 7.53
N PHE A 327 -22.64 3.11 8.43
CA PHE A 327 -22.95 1.70 8.22
C PHE A 327 -24.26 1.30 8.91
N PRO A 328 -25.13 0.54 8.23
CA PRO A 328 -26.24 -0.12 8.92
C PRO A 328 -25.70 -1.22 9.84
N ASP A 329 -26.39 -1.43 10.96
CA ASP A 329 -26.28 -2.69 11.70
C ASP A 329 -26.90 -3.82 10.86
N GLN A 330 -26.08 -4.80 10.50
CA GLN A 330 -26.41 -5.91 9.62
C GLN A 330 -26.35 -7.26 10.35
N ARG A 331 -26.10 -7.28 11.66
CA ARG A 331 -25.82 -8.52 12.41
C ARG A 331 -26.74 -8.61 13.64
N GLY A 332 -26.96 -9.82 14.16
CA GLY A 332 -27.69 -10.00 15.41
C GLY A 332 -26.79 -9.83 16.65
N ASP A 333 -27.37 -9.41 17.76
CA ASP A 333 -26.67 -9.18 19.04
C ASP A 333 -25.92 -10.41 19.59
N ASN A 334 -26.30 -11.65 19.24
CA ASN A 334 -25.60 -12.83 19.76
C ASN A 334 -24.27 -13.03 19.02
N LEU A 335 -23.18 -13.35 19.73
CA LEU A 335 -21.86 -13.63 19.13
C LEU A 335 -21.85 -14.71 18.03
N SER A 336 -22.85 -15.60 18.01
CA SER A 336 -23.00 -16.65 17.00
C SER A 336 -23.77 -16.22 15.75
N ASP A 337 -24.40 -15.04 15.75
CA ASP A 337 -25.23 -14.58 14.63
C ASP A 337 -24.32 -14.07 13.50
N PRO A 338 -24.46 -14.57 12.26
CA PRO A 338 -23.73 -14.03 11.11
C PRO A 338 -24.42 -12.80 10.55
N ALA A 339 -23.63 -11.90 9.97
CA ALA A 339 -24.15 -10.94 9.00
C ALA A 339 -24.63 -11.69 7.74
N PRO A 340 -25.68 -11.20 7.04
CA PRO A 340 -26.07 -11.72 5.74
C PRO A 340 -24.88 -11.75 4.78
N ILE A 341 -24.80 -12.75 3.90
CA ILE A 341 -23.68 -12.85 2.95
C ILE A 341 -23.64 -11.68 1.95
N ASN A 342 -24.78 -11.02 1.72
CA ASN A 342 -24.89 -9.81 0.92
C ASN A 342 -24.76 -8.53 1.75
N ALA A 343 -24.34 -8.61 3.02
CA ALA A 343 -24.01 -7.44 3.81
C ALA A 343 -22.96 -6.60 3.07
N THR A 344 -23.10 -5.29 3.21
CA THR A 344 -22.35 -4.30 2.44
C THR A 344 -21.47 -3.47 3.36
N GLY A 345 -20.39 -2.94 2.80
CA GLY A 345 -19.45 -2.09 3.52
C GLY A 345 -18.21 -2.83 4.00
N LEU A 346 -17.11 -2.09 4.08
CA LEU A 346 -15.83 -2.58 4.54
C LEU A 346 -15.20 -1.56 5.48
N PHE A 347 -14.62 -2.04 6.57
CA PHE A 347 -13.88 -1.27 7.56
C PHE A 347 -12.43 -1.74 7.57
N LEU A 348 -11.48 -0.81 7.46
CA LEU A 348 -10.06 -1.11 7.49
C LEU A 348 -9.34 -0.18 8.46
N ASP A 349 -8.67 -0.75 9.46
CA ASP A 349 -7.75 -0.05 10.34
C ASP A 349 -6.31 -0.29 9.90
N LEU A 350 -5.58 0.80 9.64
CA LEU A 350 -4.20 0.75 9.19
C LEU A 350 -3.26 0.98 10.38
N HIS A 351 -2.41 -0.01 10.64
CA HIS A 351 -1.43 -0.07 11.70
C HIS A 351 0.00 -0.33 11.19
N SER A 352 1.00 -0.17 12.05
CA SER A 352 2.34 -0.73 11.87
C SER A 352 2.97 -1.19 13.20
N TYR A 353 3.75 -2.25 13.25
CA TYR A 353 4.32 -3.03 12.15
C TYR A 353 4.10 -4.53 12.38
N SER A 354 4.41 -5.37 11.38
CA SER A 354 4.60 -6.83 11.45
C SER A 354 4.27 -7.54 10.13
N GLU A 355 3.85 -6.82 9.08
CA GLU A 355 3.47 -7.37 7.78
C GLU A 355 2.29 -8.36 7.88
N LEU A 356 1.17 -7.91 8.46
CA LEU A 356 -0.01 -8.74 8.75
C LEU A 356 -1.28 -8.22 8.08
N VAL A 357 -2.18 -9.14 7.75
CA VAL A 357 -3.59 -8.86 7.43
C VAL A 357 -4.45 -9.62 8.43
N LEU A 358 -5.10 -8.89 9.33
CA LEU A 358 -5.85 -9.44 10.45
C LEU A 358 -7.36 -9.26 10.25
N TRP A 359 -8.14 -10.21 10.76
CA TRP A 359 -9.60 -10.12 10.81
C TRP A 359 -10.17 -10.64 12.15
N PRO A 360 -11.39 -10.21 12.54
CA PRO A 360 -12.02 -10.63 13.78
C PRO A 360 -12.13 -12.15 13.97
N TRP A 361 -12.05 -12.65 15.20
CA TRP A 361 -11.98 -11.88 16.44
C TRP A 361 -10.56 -11.70 16.99
N GLY A 362 -10.33 -10.60 17.71
CA GLY A 362 -9.16 -10.38 18.57
C GLY A 362 -9.28 -11.02 19.96
N PHE A 363 -10.49 -11.05 20.51
CA PHE A 363 -10.72 -11.48 21.91
C PHE A 363 -10.89 -12.98 22.14
N THR A 364 -11.07 -13.78 21.08
CA THR A 364 -11.35 -15.22 21.21
C THR A 364 -10.89 -16.02 19.99
N TYR A 365 -10.40 -17.24 20.23
CA TYR A 365 -10.01 -18.22 19.20
C TYR A 365 -11.19 -18.86 18.47
N GLN A 366 -12.42 -18.63 18.91
CA GLN A 366 -13.57 -19.00 18.09
C GLN A 366 -13.57 -18.14 16.84
N ALA A 367 -13.78 -18.74 15.67
CA ALA A 367 -13.92 -17.96 14.45
C ALA A 367 -15.19 -17.09 14.54
N ALA A 368 -15.13 -15.90 13.94
CA ALA A 368 -16.31 -15.11 13.64
C ALA A 368 -17.35 -15.94 12.85
N PRO A 369 -18.67 -15.68 13.03
CA PRO A 369 -19.71 -16.37 12.25
C PRO A 369 -19.52 -16.29 10.72
N ASN A 370 -19.02 -15.16 10.19
CA ASN A 370 -18.63 -14.98 8.77
C ASN A 370 -17.14 -15.32 8.50
N GLY A 371 -16.48 -16.02 9.42
CA GLY A 371 -15.02 -16.21 9.47
C GLY A 371 -14.41 -16.79 8.20
N THR A 372 -15.09 -17.72 7.52
CA THR A 372 -14.60 -18.25 6.23
C THR A 372 -14.52 -17.16 5.17
N ALA A 373 -15.56 -16.33 5.02
CA ALA A 373 -15.56 -15.26 4.05
C ALA A 373 -14.56 -14.14 4.43
N LEU A 374 -14.41 -13.87 5.74
CA LEU A 374 -13.41 -12.94 6.24
C LEU A 374 -11.98 -13.42 5.91
N GLN A 375 -11.69 -14.70 6.14
CA GLN A 375 -10.42 -15.33 5.80
C GLN A 375 -10.15 -15.28 4.28
N THR A 376 -11.12 -15.63 3.44
CA THR A 376 -10.96 -15.62 1.98
C THR A 376 -10.56 -14.22 1.49
N LEU A 377 -11.22 -13.17 1.98
CA LEU A 377 -10.87 -11.79 1.64
C LEU A 377 -9.55 -11.33 2.30
N GLY A 378 -9.27 -11.74 3.53
CA GLY A 378 -7.96 -11.48 4.18
C GLY A 378 -6.80 -12.06 3.36
N ARG A 379 -6.97 -13.26 2.81
CA ARG A 379 -6.00 -13.89 1.91
C ARG A 379 -5.93 -13.23 0.53
N LYS A 380 -7.03 -12.68 0.01
CA LYS A 380 -6.99 -11.83 -1.20
C LYS A 380 -6.14 -10.59 -0.96
N PHE A 381 -6.29 -9.92 0.18
CA PHE A 381 -5.46 -8.77 0.52
C PHE A 381 -3.99 -9.14 0.67
N ALA A 382 -3.71 -10.20 1.42
CA ALA A 382 -2.36 -10.74 1.61
C ALA A 382 -1.66 -11.15 0.30
N TYR A 383 -2.41 -11.49 -0.76
CA TYR A 383 -1.81 -11.76 -2.08
C TYR A 383 -1.11 -10.52 -2.68
N PHE A 384 -1.63 -9.32 -2.42
CA PHE A 384 -1.07 -8.09 -3.00
C PHE A 384 0.20 -7.63 -2.31
N ASN A 385 0.25 -7.74 -0.98
CA ASN A 385 1.34 -7.20 -0.16
C ASN A 385 2.27 -8.28 0.42
N ASP A 386 1.99 -9.57 0.17
CA ASP A 386 2.71 -10.74 0.71
C ASP A 386 2.74 -10.79 2.25
N TYR A 387 1.75 -10.16 2.88
CA TYR A 387 1.62 -10.17 4.34
C TYR A 387 1.06 -11.49 4.84
N GLN A 388 1.28 -11.78 6.12
CA GLN A 388 0.72 -12.95 6.78
C GLN A 388 -0.76 -12.70 7.10
N PRO A 389 -1.70 -13.47 6.50
CA PRO A 389 -3.10 -13.41 6.86
C PRO A 389 -3.35 -14.20 8.15
N ASP A 390 -4.03 -13.64 9.14
CA ASP A 390 -4.40 -14.36 10.36
C ASP A 390 -5.71 -13.83 10.98
N GLN A 391 -6.37 -14.65 11.80
CA GLN A 391 -7.38 -14.11 12.72
C GLN A 391 -6.66 -13.26 13.77
N SER A 392 -7.20 -12.09 14.17
CA SER A 392 -6.52 -11.13 15.06
C SER A 392 -6.00 -11.76 16.36
N VAL A 393 -6.80 -12.64 16.99
CA VAL A 393 -6.41 -13.40 18.19
C VAL A 393 -5.19 -14.30 17.98
N GLY A 394 -4.83 -14.61 16.73
CA GLY A 394 -3.66 -15.36 16.27
C GLY A 394 -2.32 -14.69 16.59
N LEU A 395 -2.33 -13.42 17.00
CA LEU A 395 -1.20 -12.77 17.68
C LEU A 395 -1.19 -13.06 19.18
N TYR A 396 -2.17 -12.53 19.88
CA TYR A 396 -2.49 -12.71 21.29
C TYR A 396 -3.90 -12.15 21.53
N PRO A 397 -4.60 -12.56 22.61
CA PRO A 397 -5.91 -12.00 22.92
C PRO A 397 -5.87 -10.47 23.10
N THR A 398 -6.77 -9.78 22.42
CA THR A 398 -7.00 -8.33 22.56
C THR A 398 -8.47 -8.08 22.91
N ASP A 399 -8.81 -6.91 23.45
CA ASP A 399 -10.19 -6.55 23.74
C ASP A 399 -10.46 -5.06 23.53
N GLY A 400 -11.70 -4.70 23.16
CA GLY A 400 -12.06 -3.32 22.84
C GLY A 400 -11.37 -2.76 21.58
N THR A 401 -11.14 -3.60 20.55
CA THR A 401 -10.50 -3.21 19.29
C THR A 401 -11.49 -2.68 18.25
N THR A 402 -10.98 -1.95 17.27
CA THR A 402 -11.71 -1.32 16.16
C THR A 402 -12.38 -2.33 15.23
N ASP A 403 -11.65 -3.35 14.79
CA ASP A 403 -12.10 -4.40 13.89
C ASP A 403 -13.20 -5.27 14.52
N ASP A 404 -13.00 -5.67 15.78
CA ASP A 404 -14.00 -6.40 16.56
C ASP A 404 -15.27 -5.58 16.77
N PHE A 405 -15.17 -4.26 16.99
CA PHE A 405 -16.33 -3.37 17.04
C PHE A 405 -17.07 -3.32 15.70
N ALA A 406 -16.37 -3.06 14.60
CA ALA A 406 -17.00 -2.87 13.29
C ALA A 406 -17.72 -4.15 12.81
N TYR A 407 -17.12 -5.32 13.02
CA TYR A 407 -17.79 -6.58 12.69
C TYR A 407 -18.82 -6.98 13.77
N GLY A 408 -18.49 -6.80 15.04
CA GLY A 408 -19.28 -7.30 16.17
C GLY A 408 -20.60 -6.59 16.38
N GLU A 409 -20.58 -5.26 16.33
CA GLU A 409 -21.78 -4.42 16.49
C GLU A 409 -22.54 -4.23 15.17
N LEU A 410 -21.85 -4.21 14.02
CA LEU A 410 -22.47 -3.79 12.75
C LEU A 410 -22.49 -4.87 11.67
N GLY A 411 -21.75 -5.97 11.82
CA GLY A 411 -21.62 -7.00 10.78
C GLY A 411 -20.83 -6.58 9.55
N VAL A 412 -20.12 -5.45 9.60
CA VAL A 412 -19.29 -4.93 8.51
C VAL A 412 -18.04 -5.79 8.38
N ALA A 413 -17.61 -6.10 7.15
CA ALA A 413 -16.36 -6.83 6.96
C ALA A 413 -15.20 -5.95 7.43
N ALA A 414 -14.51 -6.38 8.48
CA ALA A 414 -13.53 -5.55 9.19
C ALA A 414 -12.15 -6.20 9.17
N TYR A 415 -11.12 -5.38 8.97
CA TYR A 415 -9.74 -5.82 8.86
C TYR A 415 -8.78 -4.83 9.53
N THR A 416 -7.63 -5.35 9.93
CA THR A 416 -6.47 -4.57 10.36
C THR A 416 -5.28 -4.94 9.49
N PHE A 417 -4.57 -3.95 8.92
CA PHE A 417 -3.28 -4.19 8.25
C PHE A 417 -2.16 -3.69 9.15
N GLU A 418 -1.18 -4.54 9.45
CA GLU A 418 0.05 -4.17 10.17
C GLU A 418 1.18 -4.04 9.15
N MET A 419 1.57 -2.82 8.80
CA MET A 419 2.45 -2.57 7.66
C MET A 419 3.92 -2.42 8.04
N GLY A 420 4.80 -2.87 7.15
CA GLY A 420 6.24 -2.70 7.31
C GLY A 420 6.80 -3.43 8.53
N THR A 421 8.00 -3.02 8.94
CA THR A 421 8.83 -3.71 9.94
C THR A 421 9.30 -2.80 11.07
N ALA A 422 8.89 -1.53 11.08
CA ALA A 422 9.21 -0.58 12.15
C ALA A 422 8.09 0.46 12.36
N PHE A 423 8.01 1.00 13.58
CA PHE A 423 7.12 2.13 13.87
C PHE A 423 7.52 3.39 13.09
N PHE A 424 8.82 3.73 13.15
CA PHE A 424 9.43 4.81 12.38
C PHE A 424 10.13 4.23 11.14
N GLN A 425 9.33 3.67 10.23
CA GLN A 425 9.85 3.04 9.02
C GLN A 425 10.60 4.04 8.14
N SER A 426 11.72 3.63 7.53
CA SER A 426 12.47 4.49 6.60
C SER A 426 11.62 4.93 5.40
N CYS A 427 11.93 6.10 4.83
CA CYS A 427 11.26 6.57 3.62
C CYS A 427 11.53 5.70 2.39
N SER A 428 12.73 5.12 2.28
CA SER A 428 13.05 4.20 1.18
C SER A 428 12.11 2.99 1.20
N THR A 429 11.97 2.33 2.36
CA THR A 429 11.06 1.18 2.48
C THR A 429 9.60 1.56 2.23
N PHE A 430 9.18 2.75 2.66
CA PHE A 430 7.82 3.22 2.40
C PHE A 430 7.54 3.38 0.90
N GLU A 431 8.37 4.17 0.20
CA GLU A 431 8.15 4.51 -1.20
C GLU A 431 8.37 3.31 -2.14
N ASN A 432 9.37 2.47 -1.85
CA ASN A 432 9.78 1.40 -2.75
C ASN A 432 9.11 0.05 -2.46
N THR A 433 8.59 -0.15 -1.25
CA THR A 433 8.02 -1.45 -0.84
C THR A 433 6.59 -1.33 -0.34
N ILE A 434 6.35 -0.55 0.73
CA ILE A 434 5.05 -0.57 1.41
C ILE A 434 3.95 0.06 0.56
N LEU A 435 4.19 1.26 0.01
CA LEU A 435 3.23 1.97 -0.82
C LEU A 435 2.84 1.17 -2.08
N PRO A 436 3.77 0.74 -2.95
CA PRO A 436 3.42 0.02 -4.18
C PRO A 436 2.77 -1.35 -3.92
N ALA A 437 3.06 -2.00 -2.78
CA ALA A 437 2.46 -3.27 -2.41
C ALA A 437 1.03 -3.13 -1.84
N ASN A 438 0.79 -2.12 -1.00
CA ASN A 438 -0.50 -1.95 -0.31
C ASN A 438 -1.53 -1.14 -1.11
N LEU A 439 -1.10 -0.22 -1.98
CA LEU A 439 -2.03 0.59 -2.79
C LEU A 439 -2.98 -0.28 -3.67
N PRO A 440 -2.51 -1.32 -4.38
CA PRO A 440 -3.40 -2.25 -5.09
C PRO A 440 -4.37 -3.02 -4.18
N ALA A 441 -3.99 -3.34 -2.95
CA ALA A 441 -4.86 -4.00 -1.98
C ALA A 441 -6.02 -3.07 -1.57
N LEU A 442 -5.76 -1.77 -1.36
CA LEU A 442 -6.79 -0.77 -1.06
C LEU A 442 -7.75 -0.55 -2.25
N VAL A 443 -7.24 -0.54 -3.48
CA VAL A 443 -8.08 -0.51 -4.69
C VAL A 443 -8.96 -1.76 -4.76
N TYR A 444 -8.40 -2.94 -4.48
CA TYR A 444 -9.17 -4.18 -4.44
C TYR A 444 -10.28 -4.15 -3.38
N ALA A 445 -9.98 -3.65 -2.17
CA ALA A 445 -10.97 -3.48 -1.10
C ALA A 445 -12.15 -2.62 -1.58
N ALA A 446 -11.86 -1.49 -2.25
CA ALA A 446 -12.88 -0.63 -2.85
C ALA A 446 -13.69 -1.35 -3.94
N LYS A 447 -13.09 -2.26 -4.72
CA LYS A 447 -13.81 -3.04 -5.74
C LYS A 447 -14.83 -4.03 -5.17
N VAL A 448 -14.59 -4.56 -3.97
CA VAL A 448 -15.40 -5.65 -3.39
C VAL A 448 -16.36 -5.19 -2.28
N VAL A 449 -16.26 -3.94 -1.84
CA VAL A 449 -17.01 -3.34 -0.73
C VAL A 449 -18.53 -3.50 -0.82
N ARG A 450 -19.10 -3.65 -2.02
CA ARG A 450 -20.54 -3.89 -2.19
C ARG A 450 -20.99 -5.21 -1.57
N THR A 451 -20.20 -6.26 -1.71
CA THR A 451 -20.49 -7.63 -1.26
C THR A 451 -19.20 -8.36 -0.81
N PRO A 452 -18.53 -7.87 0.26
CA PRO A 452 -17.23 -8.37 0.71
C PRO A 452 -17.25 -9.82 1.18
N TYR A 453 -18.41 -10.36 1.58
CA TYR A 453 -18.50 -11.78 1.95
C TYR A 453 -18.77 -12.73 0.77
N MET A 454 -18.91 -12.20 -0.46
CA MET A 454 -19.22 -13.01 -1.67
C MET A 454 -18.18 -12.82 -2.77
N THR A 455 -17.97 -11.57 -3.19
CA THR A 455 -17.15 -11.24 -4.37
C THR A 455 -15.71 -11.75 -4.25
N PRO A 456 -15.05 -11.68 -3.08
CA PRO A 456 -13.66 -12.12 -2.96
C PRO A 456 -13.43 -13.60 -3.16
N ALA A 457 -14.48 -14.44 -3.12
CA ALA A 457 -14.37 -15.88 -3.38
C ALA A 457 -14.27 -16.21 -4.88
N GLY A 458 -14.57 -15.26 -5.76
CA GLY A 458 -14.50 -15.47 -7.20
C GLY A 458 -13.21 -14.93 -7.86
N PRO A 459 -13.09 -15.12 -9.19
CA PRO A 459 -11.88 -14.80 -9.92
C PRO A 459 -11.80 -13.31 -10.28
N ASP A 460 -10.58 -12.78 -10.31
CA ASP A 460 -10.35 -11.38 -10.68
C ASP A 460 -10.31 -11.23 -12.21
N ALA A 461 -10.94 -10.17 -12.73
CA ALA A 461 -10.74 -9.74 -14.10
C ALA A 461 -9.50 -8.82 -14.19
N LEU A 462 -8.53 -9.20 -15.02
CA LEU A 462 -7.25 -8.52 -15.21
C LEU A 462 -7.05 -8.17 -16.68
N THR A 463 -6.12 -7.26 -16.95
CA THR A 463 -5.68 -6.91 -18.31
C THR A 463 -6.85 -6.63 -19.28
N VAL A 464 -7.89 -5.95 -18.79
CA VAL A 464 -9.09 -5.67 -19.58
C VAL A 464 -8.74 -4.64 -20.64
N THR A 465 -8.90 -4.98 -21.91
CA THR A 465 -8.52 -4.13 -23.05
C THR A 465 -9.59 -4.14 -24.13
N ALA A 466 -9.86 -2.98 -24.72
CA ALA A 466 -10.73 -2.81 -25.88
C ALA A 466 -9.87 -2.36 -27.07
N LEU A 467 -9.88 -3.10 -28.18
CA LEU A 467 -9.01 -2.85 -29.33
C LEU A 467 -9.81 -2.80 -30.66
N PRO A 468 -9.73 -1.69 -31.41
CA PRO A 468 -9.22 -0.39 -30.96
C PRO A 468 -10.05 0.15 -29.77
N ASN A 469 -9.45 0.98 -28.93
CA ASN A 469 -10.17 1.64 -27.83
C ASN A 469 -10.99 2.86 -28.32
N MET A 470 -10.88 3.20 -29.61
CA MET A 470 -11.65 4.21 -30.31
C MET A 470 -12.26 3.62 -31.59
N ALA A 471 -13.55 3.85 -31.81
CA ALA A 471 -14.28 3.35 -32.96
C ALA A 471 -15.41 4.28 -33.41
N ALA A 472 -15.82 4.17 -34.67
CA ALA A 472 -17.09 4.74 -35.10
C ALA A 472 -18.25 3.82 -34.69
N ALA A 473 -19.43 4.40 -34.51
CA ALA A 473 -20.63 3.60 -34.23
C ALA A 473 -20.89 2.59 -35.36
N GLY A 474 -20.94 1.30 -35.00
CA GLY A 474 -21.07 0.17 -35.93
C GLY A 474 -19.76 -0.54 -36.28
N ASP A 475 -18.60 0.02 -35.90
CA ASP A 475 -17.33 -0.68 -35.99
C ASP A 475 -17.26 -1.80 -34.93
N ALA A 476 -16.62 -2.90 -35.29
CA ALA A 476 -16.39 -4.01 -34.37
C ALA A 476 -15.15 -3.74 -33.50
N ILE A 477 -15.30 -3.93 -32.19
CA ILE A 477 -14.20 -3.86 -31.23
C ILE A 477 -13.90 -5.24 -30.67
N THR A 478 -12.63 -5.55 -30.44
CA THR A 478 -12.23 -6.76 -29.71
C THR A 478 -11.99 -6.42 -28.26
N LEU A 479 -12.77 -7.01 -27.36
CA LEU A 479 -12.59 -6.95 -25.92
C LEU A 479 -11.82 -8.19 -25.47
N ASN A 480 -10.72 -8.00 -24.74
CA ASN A 480 -9.94 -9.08 -24.15
C ASN A 480 -9.77 -8.86 -22.64
N ALA A 481 -9.67 -9.94 -21.87
CA ALA A 481 -9.30 -9.92 -20.46
C ALA A 481 -8.64 -11.24 -20.05
N THR A 482 -7.98 -11.24 -18.90
CA THR A 482 -7.53 -12.45 -18.20
C THR A 482 -8.39 -12.64 -16.96
N ILE A 483 -9.03 -13.79 -16.80
CA ILE A 483 -9.79 -14.15 -15.61
C ILE A 483 -8.92 -15.08 -14.76
N ASN A 484 -8.65 -14.72 -13.50
CA ASN A 484 -7.70 -15.43 -12.66
C ASN A 484 -8.26 -15.70 -11.26
N ASP A 485 -8.42 -16.98 -10.92
CA ASP A 485 -8.91 -17.42 -9.62
C ASP A 485 -7.81 -17.76 -8.61
N THR A 486 -6.53 -17.65 -8.97
CA THR A 486 -5.42 -18.11 -8.11
C THR A 486 -4.85 -17.02 -7.20
N ARG A 487 -5.46 -15.83 -7.14
CA ARG A 487 -4.91 -14.64 -6.48
C ARG A 487 -5.20 -14.57 -4.98
N TYR A 488 -4.80 -15.60 -4.24
CA TYR A 488 -4.92 -15.69 -2.79
C TYR A 488 -3.56 -16.00 -2.16
N SER A 489 -3.31 -15.46 -0.96
CA SER A 489 -2.19 -15.91 -0.13
C SER A 489 -2.45 -17.30 0.44
N ASN A 490 -1.43 -18.15 0.34
CA ASN A 490 -1.36 -19.47 1.00
C ASN A 490 -0.40 -19.46 2.19
N ASN A 491 -0.09 -18.28 2.70
CA ASN A 491 0.54 -18.13 4.00
C ASN A 491 -0.52 -18.44 5.08
N ASN A 492 -0.12 -19.07 6.18
CA ASN A 492 -1.03 -19.51 7.26
C ASN A 492 -2.20 -20.41 6.81
N GLY A 493 -1.91 -21.46 6.04
CA GLY A 493 -2.90 -22.41 5.51
C GLY A 493 -3.18 -22.22 4.01
N SER A 494 -4.21 -22.86 3.44
CA SER A 494 -4.49 -22.80 1.99
C SER A 494 -5.89 -22.26 1.65
N GLU A 495 -6.00 -21.47 0.59
CA GLU A 495 -7.29 -21.10 -0.02
C GLU A 495 -7.51 -21.91 -1.30
N PRO A 496 -8.66 -22.59 -1.46
CA PRO A 496 -8.97 -23.28 -2.71
C PRO A 496 -9.29 -22.28 -3.82
N PHE A 497 -8.73 -22.52 -5.00
CA PHE A 497 -9.17 -21.90 -6.26
C PHE A 497 -9.83 -22.95 -7.16
N GLN A 498 -10.54 -22.49 -8.17
CA GLN A 498 -11.31 -23.32 -9.08
C GLN A 498 -10.96 -22.99 -10.53
N ASN A 499 -11.36 -23.87 -11.44
CA ASN A 499 -11.36 -23.53 -12.85
C ASN A 499 -12.37 -22.41 -13.10
N ILE A 500 -12.07 -21.53 -14.04
CA ILE A 500 -13.04 -20.58 -14.55
C ILE A 500 -14.17 -21.35 -15.24
N ALA A 501 -15.40 -20.87 -15.14
CA ALA A 501 -16.58 -21.49 -15.75
C ALA A 501 -17.33 -20.53 -16.69
N ALA A 502 -17.23 -19.22 -16.46
CA ALA A 502 -17.82 -18.21 -17.33
C ALA A 502 -17.09 -16.86 -17.22
N ALA A 503 -17.29 -15.99 -18.21
CA ALA A 503 -16.90 -14.60 -18.16
C ALA A 503 -17.97 -13.73 -18.83
N ALA A 504 -18.19 -12.53 -18.30
CA ALA A 504 -19.22 -11.62 -18.77
C ALA A 504 -18.73 -10.17 -18.83
N TYR A 505 -19.29 -9.41 -19.78
CA TYR A 505 -19.13 -7.97 -19.85
C TYR A 505 -20.45 -7.22 -19.88
N TYR A 506 -20.40 -5.94 -19.48
CA TYR A 506 -21.53 -5.03 -19.36
C TYR A 506 -21.13 -3.66 -19.92
N MET A 507 -22.01 -3.06 -20.71
CA MET A 507 -21.80 -1.74 -21.31
C MET A 507 -22.46 -0.66 -20.44
N ASP A 508 -21.68 0.30 -19.96
CA ASP A 508 -22.00 1.49 -19.16
C ASP A 508 -22.68 1.27 -17.81
N THR A 509 -23.51 0.25 -17.68
CA THR A 509 -24.24 -0.10 -16.46
C THR A 509 -23.54 -1.29 -15.78
N PRO A 510 -23.03 -1.14 -14.55
CA PRO A 510 -22.32 -2.22 -13.87
C PRO A 510 -23.27 -3.37 -13.49
N PRO A 511 -22.75 -4.59 -13.26
CA PRO A 511 -23.55 -5.81 -13.12
C PRO A 511 -24.53 -5.85 -11.94
N TRP A 512 -24.36 -4.98 -10.95
CA TRP A 512 -25.24 -4.90 -9.78
C TRP A 512 -26.37 -3.87 -9.93
N GLU A 513 -26.35 -3.05 -10.99
CA GLU A 513 -27.37 -2.02 -11.22
C GLU A 513 -28.54 -2.54 -12.05
N SER A 514 -29.72 -1.98 -11.78
CA SER A 514 -30.93 -2.30 -12.53
C SER A 514 -30.79 -1.85 -13.99
N GLY A 515 -31.08 -2.76 -14.92
CA GLY A 515 -30.96 -2.49 -16.36
C GLY A 515 -29.62 -2.92 -16.97
N ALA A 516 -28.68 -3.44 -16.17
CA ALA A 516 -27.46 -4.03 -16.68
C ALA A 516 -27.76 -5.18 -17.66
N ILE A 517 -27.18 -5.11 -18.86
CA ILE A 517 -27.32 -6.15 -19.88
C ILE A 517 -26.07 -7.02 -19.85
N THR A 518 -26.23 -8.29 -19.48
CA THR A 518 -25.14 -9.26 -19.48
C THR A 518 -24.80 -9.72 -20.90
N ASN A 519 -23.54 -9.57 -21.29
CA ASN A 519 -22.99 -10.15 -22.50
C ASN A 519 -21.90 -11.17 -22.14
N THR A 520 -21.72 -12.21 -22.93
CA THR A 520 -20.77 -13.30 -22.66
C THR A 520 -19.42 -13.03 -23.31
N LEU A 521 -18.32 -13.32 -22.60
CA LEU A 521 -17.03 -13.57 -23.24
C LEU A 521 -16.79 -15.07 -23.40
N SER A 522 -16.07 -15.44 -24.45
CA SER A 522 -15.63 -16.82 -24.68
C SER A 522 -14.18 -17.00 -24.22
N ALA A 523 -13.84 -18.17 -23.70
CA ALA A 523 -12.43 -18.55 -23.52
C ALA A 523 -11.72 -18.51 -24.88
N ALA A 524 -10.52 -17.92 -24.92
CA ALA A 524 -9.77 -17.69 -26.15
C ALA A 524 -9.34 -19.00 -26.85
N ASP A 525 -9.17 -20.08 -26.08
CA ASP A 525 -8.90 -21.43 -26.58
C ASP A 525 -10.18 -22.26 -26.84
N GLY A 526 -11.35 -21.66 -26.60
CA GLY A 526 -12.67 -22.25 -26.77
C GLY A 526 -13.22 -23.04 -25.58
N ASN A 527 -12.48 -23.21 -24.47
CA ASN A 527 -12.94 -23.99 -23.32
C ASN A 527 -12.53 -23.38 -21.98
N PHE A 528 -13.49 -23.13 -21.10
CA PHE A 528 -13.22 -22.80 -19.70
C PHE A 528 -12.78 -24.07 -18.92
N ASN A 529 -11.47 -24.33 -18.88
CA ASN A 529 -10.88 -25.57 -18.34
C ASN A 529 -9.68 -25.37 -17.41
N ALA A 530 -9.26 -24.13 -17.19
CA ALA A 530 -8.16 -23.75 -16.30
C ALA A 530 -8.61 -22.75 -15.23
N SER A 531 -7.81 -22.58 -14.17
CA SER A 531 -8.01 -21.58 -13.12
C SER A 531 -7.59 -20.16 -13.52
N ILE A 532 -6.92 -20.05 -14.67
CA ILE A 532 -6.59 -18.79 -15.33
C ILE A 532 -6.98 -18.93 -16.80
N GLU A 533 -7.86 -18.06 -17.27
CA GLU A 533 -8.39 -18.10 -18.64
C GLU A 533 -8.27 -16.74 -19.32
N ASN A 534 -7.72 -16.74 -20.54
CA ASN A 534 -7.83 -15.58 -21.42
C ASN A 534 -9.22 -15.61 -22.07
N VAL A 535 -9.92 -14.50 -22.03
CA VAL A 535 -11.29 -14.39 -22.55
C VAL A 535 -11.38 -13.28 -23.58
N THR A 536 -12.25 -13.48 -24.58
CA THR A 536 -12.43 -12.52 -25.67
C THR A 536 -13.89 -12.40 -26.10
N ALA A 537 -14.27 -11.23 -26.61
CA ALA A 537 -15.56 -10.98 -27.23
C ALA A 537 -15.44 -9.91 -28.33
N THR A 538 -16.27 -10.02 -29.37
CA THR A 538 -16.53 -8.91 -30.29
C THR A 538 -17.65 -8.05 -29.71
N VAL A 539 -17.37 -6.77 -29.50
CA VAL A 539 -18.34 -5.78 -29.02
C VAL A 539 -18.91 -5.03 -30.22
N ASP A 540 -20.24 -5.07 -30.35
CA ASP A 540 -20.98 -4.30 -31.33
C ASP A 540 -21.18 -2.87 -30.81
N THR A 541 -20.63 -1.90 -31.53
CA THR A 541 -20.78 -0.47 -31.18
C THR A 541 -22.00 0.16 -31.86
N SER A 542 -22.78 -0.61 -32.62
CA SER A 542 -24.01 -0.15 -33.25
C SER A 542 -24.99 0.37 -32.19
N GLY A 543 -25.41 1.63 -32.34
CA GLY A 543 -26.37 2.26 -31.43
C GLY A 543 -25.76 2.82 -30.15
N LEU A 544 -24.44 2.70 -29.94
CA LEU A 544 -23.75 3.49 -28.92
C LEU A 544 -23.75 4.97 -29.34
N SER A 545 -23.95 5.85 -28.37
CA SER A 545 -23.86 7.29 -28.57
C SER A 545 -22.41 7.72 -28.79
N GLN A 546 -22.19 8.87 -29.41
CA GLN A 546 -20.86 9.49 -29.40
C GLN A 546 -20.43 9.81 -27.96
N GLY A 547 -19.19 9.50 -27.61
CA GLY A 547 -18.61 9.81 -26.30
C GLY A 547 -17.82 8.65 -25.70
N ARG A 548 -17.52 8.80 -24.40
CA ARG A 548 -16.83 7.79 -23.61
C ARG A 548 -17.84 6.81 -23.01
N HIS A 549 -17.59 5.53 -23.24
CA HIS A 549 -18.29 4.38 -22.69
C HIS A 549 -17.39 3.60 -21.73
N LYS A 550 -17.99 2.89 -20.78
CA LYS A 550 -17.30 2.00 -19.84
C LYS A 550 -17.71 0.55 -20.09
N ILE A 551 -16.75 -0.33 -20.30
CA ILE A 551 -17.00 -1.77 -20.40
C ILE A 551 -16.51 -2.44 -19.12
N PHE A 552 -17.44 -2.98 -18.33
CA PHE A 552 -17.15 -3.76 -17.13
C PHE A 552 -16.97 -5.22 -17.48
N VAL A 553 -15.99 -5.90 -16.89
CA VAL A 553 -15.71 -7.33 -17.08
C VAL A 553 -15.58 -8.03 -15.73
N ARG A 554 -16.14 -9.23 -15.63
CA ARG A 554 -15.96 -10.14 -14.49
C ARG A 554 -15.96 -11.60 -14.92
N GLY A 555 -15.33 -12.45 -14.10
CA GLY A 555 -15.34 -13.90 -14.24
C GLY A 555 -16.20 -14.60 -13.21
N GLN A 556 -16.59 -15.84 -13.53
CA GLN A 556 -17.22 -16.78 -12.62
C GLN A 556 -16.40 -18.06 -12.55
N ASP A 557 -16.15 -18.55 -11.34
CA ASP A 557 -15.50 -19.84 -11.14
C ASP A 557 -16.46 -21.04 -11.26
N ALA A 558 -15.93 -22.26 -11.18
CA ALA A 558 -16.69 -23.51 -11.23
C ALA A 558 -17.54 -23.79 -9.97
N ALA A 559 -17.31 -23.08 -8.86
CA ALA A 559 -18.18 -23.10 -7.68
C ALA A 559 -19.39 -22.15 -7.83
N GLY A 560 -19.37 -21.28 -8.85
CA GLY A 560 -20.42 -20.34 -9.16
C GLY A 560 -20.20 -18.95 -8.56
N ASN A 561 -19.04 -18.65 -7.98
CA ASN A 561 -18.76 -17.33 -7.42
C ASN A 561 -18.35 -16.37 -8.53
N TRP A 562 -18.95 -15.19 -8.53
CA TRP A 562 -18.55 -14.09 -9.41
C TRP A 562 -17.55 -13.20 -8.68
N GLY A 563 -16.41 -12.95 -9.30
CA GLY A 563 -15.34 -12.16 -8.69
C GLY A 563 -15.40 -10.67 -8.98
N ALA A 564 -14.35 -9.97 -8.57
CA ALA A 564 -14.22 -8.53 -8.67
C ALA A 564 -14.30 -8.05 -10.13
N VAL A 565 -14.98 -6.92 -10.34
CA VAL A 565 -15.10 -6.28 -11.64
C VAL A 565 -13.87 -5.44 -11.92
N SER A 566 -13.41 -5.47 -13.17
CA SER A 566 -12.50 -4.47 -13.72
C SER A 566 -13.09 -3.86 -14.99
N ALA A 567 -12.66 -2.67 -15.36
CA ALA A 567 -13.24 -1.93 -16.48
C ALA A 567 -12.20 -1.45 -17.49
N VAL A 568 -12.69 -1.10 -18.68
CA VAL A 568 -11.92 -0.39 -19.72
C VAL A 568 -12.78 0.69 -20.35
N PHE A 569 -12.17 1.79 -20.79
CA PHE A 569 -12.85 2.80 -21.58
C PHE A 569 -12.92 2.41 -23.07
N LEU A 570 -14.07 2.70 -23.68
CA LEU A 570 -14.28 2.68 -25.12
C LEU A 570 -14.73 4.07 -25.57
N TYR A 571 -14.12 4.61 -26.62
CA TYR A 571 -14.47 5.92 -27.17
C TYR A 571 -15.19 5.76 -28.50
N VAL A 572 -16.47 6.13 -28.54
CA VAL A 572 -17.27 6.11 -29.76
C VAL A 572 -17.28 7.50 -30.36
N ILE A 573 -16.85 7.61 -31.63
CA ILE A 573 -16.76 8.89 -32.35
C ILE A 573 -17.62 8.87 -33.62
N ASP A 574 -18.03 10.04 -34.09
CA ASP A 574 -18.42 10.22 -35.49
C ASP A 574 -17.21 10.84 -36.21
N PRO A 575 -16.51 10.11 -37.09
CA PRO A 575 -15.35 10.65 -37.79
C PRO A 575 -15.63 11.94 -38.59
N ALA A 576 -16.89 12.23 -38.94
CA ALA A 576 -17.26 13.45 -39.64
C ALA A 576 -17.29 14.68 -38.72
N THR A 577 -17.47 14.49 -37.40
CA THR A 577 -17.58 15.56 -36.41
C THR A 577 -16.61 15.43 -35.24
N ALA A 578 -15.78 14.39 -35.19
CA ALA A 578 -14.81 14.20 -34.13
C ALA A 578 -13.79 15.36 -34.11
N PRO A 579 -13.51 15.97 -32.95
CA PRO A 579 -12.41 16.91 -32.83
C PRO A 579 -11.11 16.25 -33.29
N THR A 580 -10.33 17.00 -34.08
CA THR A 580 -9.06 16.51 -34.61
C THR A 580 -7.93 17.36 -34.08
N LEU A 581 -6.95 16.73 -33.43
CA LEU A 581 -5.65 17.34 -33.13
C LEU A 581 -4.68 16.94 -34.23
N GLN A 582 -4.00 17.91 -34.81
CA GLN A 582 -3.00 17.68 -35.85
C GLN A 582 -1.89 18.69 -35.76
N GLY A 583 -0.77 18.43 -36.42
CA GLY A 583 0.35 19.36 -36.47
C GLY A 583 1.62 18.67 -36.93
N TYR A 584 2.75 19.32 -36.71
CA TYR A 584 4.07 18.78 -37.00
C TYR A 584 4.90 18.66 -35.72
N VAL A 585 5.61 17.55 -35.58
CA VAL A 585 6.70 17.42 -34.61
C VAL A 585 8.03 17.60 -35.34
N ARG A 586 8.85 18.53 -34.86
CA ARG A 586 10.14 18.90 -35.50
C ARG A 586 11.25 19.05 -34.49
N GLU A 587 12.49 18.90 -34.94
CA GLU A 587 13.67 19.20 -34.14
C GLU A 587 13.88 20.71 -34.03
N VAL A 588 14.14 21.21 -32.82
CA VAL A 588 14.52 22.60 -32.58
C VAL A 588 15.85 22.90 -33.30
N GLY A 589 15.92 24.05 -33.97
CA GLY A 589 17.12 24.52 -34.64
C GLY A 589 17.28 24.03 -36.09
N THR A 590 17.12 22.74 -36.37
CA THR A 590 17.21 22.22 -37.76
C THR A 590 15.87 22.23 -38.48
N ASN A 591 14.76 22.23 -37.74
CA ASN A 591 13.38 22.16 -38.25
C ASN A 591 13.11 20.87 -39.06
N LEU A 592 13.95 19.85 -38.88
CA LEU A 592 13.77 18.53 -39.49
C LEU A 592 12.55 17.84 -38.88
N PRO A 593 11.80 17.06 -39.67
CA PRO A 593 10.69 16.25 -39.16
C PRO A 593 11.20 15.16 -38.22
N LEU A 594 10.46 14.88 -37.15
CA LEU A 594 10.77 13.82 -36.20
C LEU A 594 9.77 12.67 -36.29
N GLU A 595 10.27 11.43 -36.21
CA GLU A 595 9.48 10.26 -35.86
C GLU A 595 9.24 10.29 -34.34
N ALA A 596 8.02 10.62 -33.96
CA ALA A 596 7.63 10.89 -32.59
C ALA A 596 6.30 10.23 -32.27
N THR A 597 6.09 9.93 -30.99
CA THR A 597 4.76 9.60 -30.45
C THR A 597 4.13 10.88 -29.94
N VAL A 598 2.86 11.12 -30.28
CA VAL A 598 2.06 12.24 -29.77
C VAL A 598 0.89 11.68 -28.99
N SER A 599 0.70 12.18 -27.77
CA SER A 599 -0.21 11.65 -26.76
C SER A 599 -1.06 12.76 -26.14
N ALA A 600 -2.38 12.58 -26.09
CA ALA A 600 -3.30 13.48 -25.39
C ALA A 600 -3.72 12.86 -24.05
N ASN A 601 -3.20 13.37 -22.93
CA ASN A 601 -3.36 12.83 -21.56
C ASN A 601 -3.03 11.33 -21.41
N GLY A 602 -2.26 10.72 -22.34
CA GLY A 602 -2.09 9.26 -22.38
C GLY A 602 -3.31 8.49 -22.89
N LEU A 603 -4.44 9.14 -23.11
CA LEU A 603 -5.72 8.52 -23.49
C LEU A 603 -5.78 8.20 -24.99
N PHE A 604 -5.28 9.12 -25.81
CA PHE A 604 -5.24 9.00 -27.27
C PHE A 604 -3.83 9.19 -27.74
N GLN A 605 -3.37 8.32 -28.63
CA GLN A 605 -2.00 8.34 -29.13
C GLN A 605 -1.95 8.09 -30.63
N THR A 606 -0.98 8.71 -31.28
CA THR A 606 -0.59 8.44 -32.67
C THR A 606 0.91 8.63 -32.81
N THR A 607 1.49 8.09 -33.89
CA THR A 607 2.84 8.43 -34.32
C THR A 607 2.79 9.49 -35.42
N THR A 608 3.88 10.25 -35.57
CA THR A 608 4.08 11.13 -36.72
C THR A 608 4.50 10.35 -37.97
N ASP A 609 4.30 10.94 -39.14
CA ASP A 609 4.93 10.51 -40.38
C ASP A 609 6.44 10.89 -40.33
N PRO A 610 7.37 9.92 -40.39
CA PRO A 610 8.81 10.20 -40.28
C PRO A 610 9.37 11.14 -41.36
N LEU A 611 8.73 11.23 -42.54
CA LEU A 611 9.18 12.07 -43.64
C LEU A 611 8.73 13.53 -43.52
N THR A 612 7.60 13.78 -42.85
CA THR A 612 6.98 15.10 -42.80
C THR A 612 6.92 15.68 -41.40
N GLY A 613 6.98 14.83 -40.38
CA GLY A 613 6.74 15.13 -38.96
C GLY A 613 5.25 15.29 -38.66
N PHE A 614 4.37 15.08 -39.64
CA PHE A 614 2.94 15.34 -39.49
C PHE A 614 2.30 14.27 -38.61
N TYR A 615 1.43 14.69 -37.70
CA TYR A 615 0.53 13.78 -36.99
C TYR A 615 -0.91 14.27 -37.11
N GLN A 616 -1.84 13.32 -36.98
CA GLN A 616 -3.26 13.58 -36.84
C GLN A 616 -3.85 12.53 -35.90
N MET A 617 -4.64 12.98 -34.92
CA MET A 617 -5.40 12.10 -34.03
C MET A 617 -6.83 12.62 -33.87
N TYR A 618 -7.78 11.70 -33.84
CA TYR A 618 -9.13 11.99 -33.37
C TYR A 618 -9.16 11.91 -31.85
N VAL A 619 -9.95 12.78 -31.24
CA VAL A 619 -10.21 12.79 -29.78
C VAL A 619 -11.71 13.02 -29.56
N ILE A 620 -12.15 13.05 -28.30
CA ILE A 620 -13.51 13.51 -27.94
C ILE A 620 -13.44 14.96 -27.45
N SER A 621 -14.57 15.66 -27.39
CA SER A 621 -14.61 17.02 -26.83
C SER A 621 -14.12 17.01 -25.38
N GLY A 622 -13.19 17.90 -25.04
CA GLY A 622 -12.57 17.90 -23.72
C GLY A 622 -11.37 18.83 -23.63
N THR A 623 -10.63 18.71 -22.53
CA THR A 623 -9.40 19.45 -22.29
C THR A 623 -8.24 18.47 -22.16
N TYR A 624 -7.16 18.69 -22.92
CA TYR A 624 -6.03 17.77 -23.02
C TYR A 624 -4.70 18.49 -22.83
N ASP A 625 -3.79 17.85 -22.11
CA ASP A 625 -2.36 18.09 -22.19
C ASP A 625 -1.81 17.20 -23.31
N LEU A 626 -1.18 17.83 -24.30
CA LEU A 626 -0.66 17.18 -25.49
C LEU A 626 0.85 17.04 -25.41
N THR A 627 1.34 15.82 -25.25
CA THR A 627 2.76 15.50 -25.11
C THR A 627 3.30 14.88 -26.39
N ALA A 628 4.45 15.33 -26.88
CA ALA A 628 5.21 14.62 -27.91
C ALA A 628 6.58 14.17 -27.37
N SER A 629 6.99 12.96 -27.76
CA SER A 629 8.26 12.36 -27.40
C SER A 629 8.88 11.66 -28.62
N ALA A 630 10.18 11.80 -28.81
CA ALA A 630 10.95 11.13 -29.86
C ALA A 630 12.25 10.58 -29.25
N ASP A 631 12.83 9.57 -29.90
CA ASP A 631 14.12 9.02 -29.48
C ASP A 631 15.21 10.11 -29.52
N GLN A 632 16.10 10.13 -28.52
CA GLN A 632 17.14 11.15 -28.34
C GLN A 632 16.64 12.60 -28.24
N HIS A 633 15.39 12.83 -27.84
CA HIS A 633 14.83 14.18 -27.69
C HIS A 633 14.11 14.36 -26.36
N SER A 634 14.17 15.57 -25.81
CA SER A 634 13.39 15.93 -24.62
C SER A 634 11.92 16.03 -24.99
N SER A 635 11.05 15.34 -24.24
CA SER A 635 9.59 15.41 -24.46
C SER A 635 9.05 16.81 -24.17
N GLN A 636 8.04 17.25 -24.91
CA GLN A 636 7.39 18.54 -24.70
C GLN A 636 5.88 18.35 -24.52
N THR A 637 5.29 19.13 -23.61
CA THR A 637 3.85 19.09 -23.32
C THR A 637 3.21 20.47 -23.51
N ILE A 638 2.15 20.52 -24.30
CA ILE A 638 1.28 21.70 -24.43
C ILE A 638 0.07 21.48 -23.52
N PRO A 639 -0.06 22.22 -22.41
CA PRO A 639 -1.13 21.97 -21.46
C PRO A 639 -2.47 22.61 -21.89
N LYS A 640 -3.57 22.01 -21.44
CA LYS A 640 -4.92 22.58 -21.43
C LYS A 640 -5.48 22.99 -22.80
N ILE A 641 -5.25 22.16 -23.81
CA ILE A 641 -5.88 22.29 -25.13
C ILE A 641 -7.36 21.92 -25.03
N ILE A 642 -8.23 22.90 -25.20
CA ILE A 642 -9.68 22.69 -25.18
C ILE A 642 -10.15 22.40 -26.61
N VAL A 643 -10.68 21.20 -26.83
CA VAL A 643 -11.16 20.74 -28.13
C VAL A 643 -12.67 20.50 -28.11
N ALA A 644 -13.33 20.83 -29.22
CA ALA A 644 -14.77 20.71 -29.40
C ALA A 644 -15.09 20.05 -30.75
N ASP A 645 -16.26 19.42 -30.82
CA ASP A 645 -16.72 18.69 -32.00
C ASP A 645 -16.77 19.58 -33.26
N GLY A 646 -16.42 18.98 -34.39
CA GLY A 646 -16.42 19.58 -35.72
C GLY A 646 -15.28 20.56 -35.96
N GLN A 647 -14.30 20.64 -35.06
CA GLN A 647 -13.16 21.54 -35.16
C GLN A 647 -11.84 20.77 -35.34
N VAL A 648 -10.89 21.41 -36.02
CA VAL A 648 -9.52 20.94 -36.20
C VAL A 648 -8.58 21.91 -35.49
N TYR A 649 -7.72 21.37 -34.64
CA TYR A 649 -6.78 22.11 -33.82
C TYR A 649 -5.36 21.80 -34.28
N ASN A 650 -4.65 22.83 -34.78
CA ASN A 650 -3.28 22.71 -35.23
C ASN A 650 -2.33 23.00 -34.07
N GLN A 651 -1.48 22.05 -33.70
CA GLN A 651 -0.55 22.11 -32.58
C GLN A 651 0.82 21.59 -33.03
N ASP A 652 1.68 22.50 -33.47
CA ASP A 652 3.06 22.16 -33.81
C ASP A 652 3.89 22.05 -32.53
N ILE A 653 4.70 21.00 -32.44
CA ILE A 653 5.56 20.73 -31.29
C ILE A 653 7.00 20.68 -31.80
N SER A 654 7.92 21.33 -31.10
CA SER A 654 9.35 21.21 -31.39
C SER A 654 10.03 20.56 -30.21
N LEU A 655 10.83 19.53 -30.48
CA LEU A 655 11.59 18.81 -29.46
C LEU A 655 13.06 19.19 -29.57
N ASP A 656 13.70 19.41 -28.45
CA ASP A 656 15.14 19.64 -28.38
C ASP A 656 15.88 18.31 -28.47
N MET A 657 16.86 18.23 -29.38
CA MET A 657 17.74 17.08 -29.47
C MET A 657 18.58 16.98 -28.19
N MET A 658 18.53 15.83 -27.55
CA MET A 658 19.41 15.51 -26.44
C MET A 658 20.80 15.20 -27.02
N CYS A 659 21.78 16.03 -26.69
CA CYS A 659 23.16 15.81 -27.12
C CYS A 659 23.92 15.05 -26.04
N THR A 660 24.58 13.96 -26.42
CA THR A 660 25.49 13.23 -25.52
C THR A 660 26.73 14.07 -25.26
N ALA A 661 26.81 14.67 -24.07
CA ALA A 661 27.98 15.45 -23.68
C ALA A 661 29.16 14.57 -23.21
N PHE A 662 28.86 13.38 -22.68
CA PHE A 662 29.83 12.41 -22.19
C PHE A 662 29.25 11.00 -22.27
N GLU A 663 30.06 10.04 -22.69
CA GLU A 663 29.70 8.62 -22.76
C GLU A 663 30.93 7.77 -22.48
N ASP A 664 30.71 6.67 -21.76
CA ASP A 664 31.74 5.65 -21.52
C ASP A 664 31.11 4.26 -21.43
N HIS A 665 31.54 3.37 -22.31
CA HIS A 665 31.09 1.97 -22.33
C HIS A 665 32.03 1.03 -21.57
N VAL A 666 33.09 1.54 -20.93
CA VAL A 666 34.04 0.79 -20.08
C VAL A 666 34.89 -0.27 -20.82
N GLU A 667 34.66 -0.46 -22.13
CA GLU A 667 35.39 -1.45 -22.94
C GLU A 667 36.84 -1.05 -23.30
N THR A 668 37.20 0.23 -23.17
CA THR A 668 38.52 0.76 -23.59
C THR A 668 39.43 1.14 -22.42
N GLY A 669 39.19 0.57 -21.25
CA GLY A 669 39.92 0.86 -20.02
C GLY A 669 39.30 2.02 -19.24
N THR A 670 40.11 2.70 -18.42
CA THR A 670 39.54 3.61 -17.41
C THR A 670 39.05 4.95 -17.93
N ASN A 671 39.37 5.34 -19.17
CA ASN A 671 38.87 6.58 -19.82
C ASN A 671 38.91 7.85 -18.95
N GLY A 672 39.90 7.98 -18.07
CA GLY A 672 40.07 9.13 -17.18
C GLY A 672 39.29 9.06 -15.86
N TRP A 673 38.49 8.02 -15.65
CA TRP A 673 37.91 7.70 -14.35
C TRP A 673 39.00 7.43 -13.30
N THR A 674 38.75 7.94 -12.11
CA THR A 674 39.59 7.73 -10.92
C THR A 674 38.85 6.79 -9.97
N ALA A 675 39.32 5.55 -9.89
CA ALA A 675 38.74 4.51 -9.04
C ALA A 675 39.51 4.38 -7.72
N GLN A 676 38.81 4.42 -6.60
CA GLN A 676 39.36 4.06 -5.30
C GLN A 676 39.21 2.57 -5.04
N ASN A 677 40.30 1.90 -4.67
CA ASN A 677 40.29 0.47 -4.36
C ASN A 677 39.18 0.13 -3.33
N PRO A 678 38.26 -0.82 -3.61
CA PRO A 678 38.41 -1.91 -4.59
C PRO A 678 37.83 -1.67 -5.98
N TRP A 679 37.27 -0.49 -6.28
CA TRP A 679 36.68 -0.20 -7.60
C TRP A 679 37.65 -0.56 -8.73
N ALA A 680 37.20 -1.42 -9.65
CA ALA A 680 37.96 -1.80 -10.83
C ALA A 680 37.03 -2.22 -11.98
N ILE A 681 37.57 -2.26 -13.19
CA ILE A 681 36.86 -2.83 -14.33
C ILE A 681 36.84 -4.36 -14.19
N SER A 682 35.65 -4.95 -14.25
CA SER A 682 35.40 -6.38 -14.11
C SER A 682 34.69 -6.94 -15.34
N THR A 683 34.82 -8.25 -15.54
CA THR A 683 34.07 -9.03 -16.54
C THR A 683 33.04 -9.97 -15.90
N GLU A 684 32.89 -9.93 -14.58
CA GLU A 684 32.08 -10.89 -13.80
C GLU A 684 30.57 -10.65 -13.98
N SER A 685 30.16 -9.38 -14.00
CA SER A 685 28.81 -8.93 -14.34
C SER A 685 28.91 -7.71 -15.26
N HIS A 686 28.19 -7.69 -16.37
CA HIS A 686 28.21 -6.57 -17.33
C HIS A 686 26.92 -6.50 -18.16
N HIS A 687 26.49 -5.28 -18.51
CA HIS A 687 25.43 -5.02 -19.48
C HIS A 687 26.00 -4.68 -20.88
N SER A 688 27.07 -3.89 -20.92
CA SER A 688 27.89 -3.62 -22.10
C SER A 688 28.85 -4.78 -22.40
N PRO A 689 29.30 -4.97 -23.66
CA PRO A 689 29.64 -6.28 -24.25
C PRO A 689 30.52 -7.23 -23.43
N THR A 690 31.52 -6.73 -22.71
CA THR A 690 32.37 -7.58 -21.85
C THR A 690 32.78 -6.98 -20.51
N HIS A 691 32.57 -5.68 -20.27
CA HIS A 691 33.07 -5.01 -19.07
C HIS A 691 32.02 -4.12 -18.38
N ALA A 692 32.14 -4.02 -17.05
CA ALA A 692 31.52 -3.00 -16.21
C ALA A 692 32.51 -2.56 -15.12
N TRP A 693 32.22 -1.43 -14.45
CA TRP A 693 32.93 -1.08 -13.23
C TRP A 693 32.31 -1.85 -12.07
N SER A 694 33.11 -2.37 -11.16
CA SER A 694 32.62 -3.05 -9.96
C SER A 694 33.29 -2.48 -8.73
N ASP A 695 32.55 -2.23 -7.66
CA ASP A 695 33.13 -1.79 -6.38
C ASP A 695 33.85 -2.93 -5.67
N SER A 696 33.41 -4.18 -5.89
CA SER A 696 33.96 -5.41 -5.31
C SER A 696 34.22 -6.49 -6.38
N PRO A 697 35.17 -6.30 -7.29
CA PRO A 697 35.55 -7.34 -8.24
C PRO A 697 36.13 -8.56 -7.52
N GLY A 698 35.67 -9.76 -7.87
CA GLY A 698 36.16 -11.03 -7.33
C GLY A 698 35.38 -11.57 -6.12
N GLY A 699 34.25 -10.97 -5.75
CA GLY A 699 33.33 -11.46 -4.71
C GLY A 699 32.67 -10.33 -3.92
N ASN A 700 32.10 -10.64 -2.76
CA ASN A 700 31.33 -9.66 -2.00
C ASN A 700 32.17 -8.46 -1.52
N TYR A 701 31.53 -7.29 -1.40
CA TYR A 701 32.17 -6.11 -0.81
C TYR A 701 32.60 -6.35 0.64
N GLY A 702 33.50 -5.49 1.14
CA GLY A 702 33.93 -5.55 2.55
C GLY A 702 33.11 -4.64 3.43
N ASN A 703 33.19 -4.82 4.74
CA ASN A 703 32.56 -3.95 5.74
C ASN A 703 33.31 -2.59 5.82
N TYR A 704 32.61 -1.55 6.30
CA TYR A 704 33.11 -0.19 6.53
C TYR A 704 33.72 0.47 5.29
N ARG A 705 33.11 0.24 4.12
CA ARG A 705 33.57 0.86 2.88
C ARG A 705 33.02 2.27 2.77
N ASN A 706 33.84 3.14 2.19
CA ASN A 706 33.42 4.43 1.67
C ASN A 706 34.39 4.75 0.55
N VAL A 707 34.07 4.25 -0.64
CA VAL A 707 34.96 4.24 -1.80
C VAL A 707 34.23 4.78 -3.01
N SER A 708 34.95 5.47 -3.87
CA SER A 708 34.33 6.14 -5.02
C SER A 708 35.00 5.84 -6.34
N LEU A 709 34.18 5.75 -7.36
CA LEU A 709 34.54 5.87 -8.77
C LEU A 709 34.14 7.27 -9.25
N THR A 710 35.13 8.08 -9.62
CA THR A 710 34.92 9.50 -9.97
C THR A 710 35.27 9.77 -11.43
N SER A 711 34.39 10.46 -12.15
CA SER A 711 34.57 10.78 -13.57
C SER A 711 35.76 11.71 -13.82
N PRO A 712 36.27 11.80 -15.07
CA PRO A 712 37.03 12.95 -15.51
C PRO A 712 36.18 14.24 -15.44
N ILE A 713 36.81 15.40 -15.67
CA ILE A 713 36.07 16.64 -15.84
C ILE A 713 35.25 16.56 -17.14
N ILE A 714 33.96 16.91 -17.05
CA ILE A 714 33.03 16.99 -18.16
C ILE A 714 32.69 18.47 -18.38
N ASP A 715 33.03 19.00 -19.56
CA ASP A 715 32.69 20.37 -19.94
C ASP A 715 31.27 20.40 -20.51
N LEU A 716 30.33 20.90 -19.71
CA LEU A 716 28.91 21.05 -20.04
C LEU A 716 28.56 22.51 -20.37
N SER A 717 29.56 23.34 -20.70
CA SER A 717 29.31 24.72 -21.14
C SER A 717 28.41 24.75 -22.37
N GLY A 718 27.33 25.52 -22.31
CA GLY A 718 26.35 25.62 -23.39
C GLY A 718 25.31 24.49 -23.44
N TYR A 719 25.36 23.52 -22.54
CA TYR A 719 24.32 22.51 -22.37
C TYR A 719 23.33 22.93 -21.26
N SER A 720 22.06 22.58 -21.43
CA SER A 720 20.99 22.70 -20.44
C SER A 720 20.22 21.39 -20.34
N ASP A 721 19.37 21.27 -19.32
CA ASP A 721 18.54 20.08 -19.06
C ASP A 721 19.36 18.79 -19.03
N ILE A 722 20.49 18.82 -18.30
CA ILE A 722 21.40 17.69 -18.20
C ILE A 722 20.70 16.50 -17.54
N GLU A 723 20.74 15.35 -18.21
CA GLU A 723 20.34 14.05 -17.68
C GLU A 723 21.53 13.10 -17.65
N LEU A 724 21.55 12.22 -16.64
CA LEU A 724 22.51 11.14 -16.48
C LEU A 724 21.79 9.81 -16.73
N ASN A 725 22.20 9.09 -17.78
CA ASN A 725 21.73 7.73 -18.06
C ASN A 725 22.85 6.71 -17.84
N PHE A 726 22.57 5.62 -17.10
CA PHE A 726 23.51 4.52 -16.92
C PHE A 726 22.78 3.22 -16.58
N TRP A 727 23.45 2.09 -16.81
CA TRP A 727 22.98 0.78 -16.37
C TRP A 727 23.67 0.40 -15.06
N GLN A 728 22.94 -0.20 -14.13
CA GLN A 728 23.53 -0.69 -12.87
C GLN A 728 22.95 -2.02 -12.39
N ILE A 729 23.70 -2.69 -11.53
CA ILE A 729 23.24 -3.65 -10.52
C ILE A 729 23.68 -3.10 -9.17
N CYS A 730 22.77 -2.88 -8.23
CA CYS A 730 23.11 -2.51 -6.85
C CYS A 730 22.56 -3.57 -5.89
N ASN A 731 23.41 -4.53 -5.53
CA ASN A 731 23.07 -5.63 -4.65
C ASN A 731 23.76 -5.46 -3.29
N THR A 732 23.03 -4.87 -2.34
CA THR A 732 23.55 -4.43 -1.03
C THR A 732 22.61 -4.84 0.11
N GLU A 733 23.08 -4.72 1.35
CA GLU A 733 22.21 -4.82 2.52
C GLU A 733 21.24 -3.63 2.56
N SER A 734 19.93 -3.92 2.42
CA SER A 734 18.92 -2.87 2.38
C SER A 734 18.87 -2.10 3.70
N GLY A 735 18.87 -0.77 3.60
CA GLY A 735 18.84 0.16 4.73
C GLY A 735 20.19 0.46 5.37
N TYR A 736 21.27 -0.23 4.99
CA TYR A 736 22.57 -0.12 5.65
C TYR A 736 23.72 0.18 4.68
N ASP A 737 23.66 -0.40 3.48
CA ASP A 737 24.71 -0.30 2.46
C ASP A 737 24.17 0.36 1.19
N TYR A 738 24.91 1.31 0.64
CA TYR A 738 24.35 2.26 -0.33
C TYR A 738 25.23 2.46 -1.56
N CYS A 739 24.57 2.50 -2.71
CA CYS A 739 25.08 2.94 -4.01
C CYS A 739 24.67 4.40 -4.24
N HIS A 740 25.55 5.36 -3.93
CA HIS A 740 25.31 6.79 -4.08
C HIS A 740 25.72 7.30 -5.46
N VAL A 741 24.83 8.01 -6.14
CA VAL A 741 25.11 8.75 -7.38
C VAL A 741 25.16 10.23 -7.07
N GLU A 742 26.34 10.82 -7.25
CA GLU A 742 26.60 12.19 -6.85
C GLU A 742 27.17 13.00 -8.03
N VAL A 743 26.88 14.29 -8.04
CA VAL A 743 27.37 15.24 -9.04
C VAL A 743 28.05 16.44 -8.39
N SER A 744 28.97 17.06 -9.12
CA SER A 744 29.69 18.24 -8.69
C SER A 744 29.70 19.27 -9.81
N ASN A 745 29.33 20.51 -9.49
CA ASN A 745 29.41 21.67 -10.38
C ASN A 745 30.65 22.56 -10.15
N ASN A 746 31.64 22.07 -9.41
CA ASN A 746 32.84 22.84 -9.06
C ASN A 746 34.12 21.99 -9.06
N GLY A 747 34.26 21.11 -10.04
CA GLY A 747 35.48 20.31 -10.24
C GLY A 747 35.74 19.24 -9.18
N GLY A 748 34.76 18.94 -8.32
CA GLY A 748 34.82 17.90 -7.28
C GLY A 748 35.05 18.41 -5.86
N ALA A 749 34.96 19.74 -5.64
CA ALA A 749 35.16 20.34 -4.32
C ALA A 749 33.98 20.10 -3.37
N SER A 750 32.76 20.04 -3.92
CA SER A 750 31.55 19.63 -3.19
C SER A 750 30.66 18.75 -4.06
N TRP A 751 29.89 17.87 -3.44
CA TRP A 751 29.08 16.86 -4.11
C TRP A 751 27.63 16.99 -3.68
N THR A 752 26.72 16.85 -4.65
CA THR A 752 25.27 16.79 -4.44
C THR A 752 24.81 15.39 -4.85
N GLU A 753 24.13 14.69 -3.95
CA GLU A 753 23.53 13.40 -4.27
C GLU A 753 22.29 13.61 -5.14
N ILE A 754 22.21 12.85 -6.24
CA ILE A 754 21.08 12.88 -7.18
C ILE A 754 20.43 11.50 -7.35
N GLY A 755 21.02 10.45 -6.75
CA GLY A 755 20.45 9.11 -6.71
C GLY A 755 21.05 8.32 -5.55
N LEU A 756 20.23 7.46 -4.94
CA LEU A 756 20.60 6.59 -3.82
C LEU A 756 19.87 5.27 -4.00
N TYR A 757 20.61 4.17 -3.99
CA TYR A 757 20.07 2.83 -4.18
C TYR A 757 20.63 1.88 -3.12
N ASP A 758 19.82 0.89 -2.73
CA ASP A 758 20.16 -0.16 -1.76
C ASP A 758 19.29 -1.40 -1.98
N GLY A 759 19.65 -2.53 -1.36
CA GLY A 759 18.85 -3.77 -1.37
C GLY A 759 19.24 -4.75 -2.47
N THR A 760 18.41 -5.78 -2.69
CA THR A 760 18.76 -6.92 -3.55
C THR A 760 18.33 -6.72 -5.01
N HIS A 761 19.05 -5.88 -5.75
CA HIS A 761 18.85 -5.71 -7.19
C HIS A 761 19.82 -6.61 -7.95
N THR A 762 19.35 -7.74 -8.49
CA THR A 762 20.20 -8.73 -9.19
C THR A 762 20.03 -8.73 -10.72
N GLN A 763 19.17 -7.84 -11.24
CA GLN A 763 18.97 -7.62 -12.67
C GLN A 763 19.51 -6.25 -13.04
N TRP A 764 19.99 -6.10 -14.27
CA TRP A 764 20.44 -4.81 -14.79
C TRP A 764 19.27 -3.85 -14.95
N GLU A 765 19.40 -2.66 -14.38
CA GLU A 765 18.40 -1.60 -14.44
C GLU A 765 18.95 -0.39 -15.21
N ASN A 766 18.13 0.20 -16.09
CA ASN A 766 18.47 1.45 -16.74
C ASN A 766 17.98 2.61 -15.87
N ILE A 767 18.92 3.43 -15.43
CA ILE A 767 18.67 4.57 -14.57
C ILE A 767 18.78 5.85 -15.40
N ASN A 768 17.77 6.72 -15.28
CA ASN A 768 17.81 8.08 -15.81
C ASN A 768 17.57 9.07 -14.64
N LEU A 769 18.52 9.98 -14.42
CA LEU A 769 18.45 11.00 -13.38
C LEU A 769 18.63 12.41 -13.98
N ALA A 770 17.75 13.34 -13.60
CA ALA A 770 17.94 14.75 -13.90
C ALA A 770 19.10 15.33 -13.07
N ALA A 771 20.07 15.95 -13.73
CA ALA A 771 21.25 16.58 -13.12
C ALA A 771 21.29 18.08 -13.44
N SER A 772 20.16 18.77 -13.35
CA SER A 772 19.98 20.19 -13.71
C SER A 772 20.96 21.15 -13.02
N SER A 773 21.51 20.77 -11.85
CA SER A 773 22.58 21.51 -11.17
C SER A 773 23.88 21.61 -11.97
N LEU A 774 24.05 20.77 -13.00
CA LEU A 774 25.20 20.75 -13.89
C LEU A 774 24.99 21.57 -15.18
N ASN A 775 23.84 22.22 -15.35
CA ASN A 775 23.56 23.06 -16.52
C ASN A 775 24.64 24.15 -16.67
N ASN A 776 25.20 24.26 -17.88
CA ASN A 776 26.21 25.24 -18.28
C ASN A 776 27.48 25.26 -17.40
N GLN A 777 27.90 24.11 -16.86
CA GLN A 777 29.09 24.00 -16.00
C GLN A 777 30.33 23.54 -16.78
N PRO A 778 31.45 24.28 -16.75
CA PRO A 778 32.65 23.93 -17.50
C PRO A 778 33.49 22.82 -16.86
N ASP A 779 33.24 22.52 -15.59
CA ASP A 779 34.04 21.62 -14.75
C ASP A 779 33.18 20.60 -13.97
N ALA A 780 32.12 20.11 -14.62
CA ALA A 780 31.23 19.12 -14.02
C ALA A 780 31.93 17.79 -13.75
N ARG A 781 31.50 17.08 -12.70
CA ARG A 781 31.93 15.71 -12.40
C ARG A 781 30.76 14.85 -11.90
N LEU A 782 30.88 13.55 -12.15
CA LEU A 782 30.03 12.48 -11.65
C LEU A 782 30.84 11.62 -10.67
N ARG A 783 30.17 11.07 -9.66
CA ARG A 783 30.77 10.13 -8.72
C ARG A 783 29.77 9.06 -8.32
N PHE A 784 30.18 7.81 -8.50
CA PHE A 784 29.52 6.64 -7.94
C PHE A 784 30.27 6.30 -6.64
N ARG A 785 29.62 6.49 -5.50
CA ARG A 785 30.21 6.26 -4.17
C ARG A 785 29.48 5.10 -3.50
N PHE A 786 30.23 4.08 -3.13
CA PHE A 786 29.72 2.93 -2.40
C PHE A 786 30.06 3.06 -0.92
N THR A 787 29.08 2.82 -0.05
CA THR A 787 29.31 2.71 1.40
C THR A 787 28.74 1.44 1.97
N SER A 788 29.46 0.88 2.95
CA SER A 788 28.96 -0.25 3.72
C SER A 788 29.17 -0.12 5.22
N ASP A 789 28.33 -0.82 5.96
CA ASP A 789 28.26 -0.86 7.40
C ASP A 789 29.21 -1.94 8.00
N SER A 790 28.98 -2.36 9.24
CA SER A 790 29.81 -3.30 9.99
C SER A 790 29.55 -4.78 9.73
N ASN A 791 28.48 -5.17 9.05
CA ASN A 791 28.06 -6.56 8.87
C ASN A 791 27.60 -6.82 7.42
N THR A 792 27.03 -8.00 7.15
CA THR A 792 26.34 -8.39 5.91
C THR A 792 26.93 -7.90 4.59
N THR A 793 27.55 -8.79 3.82
CA THR A 793 28.11 -8.42 2.51
C THR A 793 27.43 -9.14 1.37
N ALA A 794 27.23 -8.42 0.27
CA ALA A 794 26.68 -8.92 -0.99
C ALA A 794 27.61 -8.55 -2.15
N ASP A 795 27.19 -8.83 -3.38
CA ASP A 795 28.03 -8.67 -4.58
C ASP A 795 28.34 -7.20 -4.94
N GLY A 796 27.59 -6.26 -4.36
CA GLY A 796 27.87 -4.82 -4.45
C GLY A 796 27.28 -4.15 -5.69
N TRP A 797 28.03 -3.18 -6.19
CA TRP A 797 27.64 -2.31 -7.30
C TRP A 797 28.42 -2.63 -8.56
N HIS A 798 27.69 -2.88 -9.65
CA HIS A 798 28.20 -2.99 -11.04
C HIS A 798 27.57 -1.98 -11.98
#